data_AF-A0AAW2JAC4-F1
#
_entry.id   AF-A0AAW2JAC4-F1
#
_cell.length_a   1.000
_cell.length_b   1.000
_cell.length_c   1.000
_cell.angle_alpha   90.00
_cell.angle_beta   90.00
_cell.angle_gamma   90.00
#
_symmetry.space_group_name_H-M   'P 1'
#
loop_
_entity.id
_entity.type
_entity.pdbx_description
1 polymer ?
#
loop_
_entity_poly.entity_id
_entity_poly.type
_entity_poly.pdbx_seq_one_letter_code
_entity_poly.pdbx_strand_id
1 'polypeptide(L)'
;MRLIMLTSRTKAILTIPTRTSPRSLSTLSRKPNPYPNFSFSIVSRRESVSSQSSWSFLQRSPGFAVSKCVSSISSSAASTVEWNDAVTGSEIGGVVGLEEEDEINETSTTSIPVRAYFFSTSVDLRSLVEQNKQNFIPPSSRMTNYVVLRFGDLKPDPNGLGSSLGGNDCCYMVVFQYGSIVLFNVRDHEVDGYLKIVERHSSGLLPEMRKDEYEVREKPTLSTWMQGGLDYIMLQYLNIDGIRTIGSVLGQSIALDYYVRQVDGMVAEFTDINRGMEKTGTFTMERKKLFQLVGKANSNLADVILKLGLFERSDIAWKDAKYAQIWEYLRDEFELTQRFASLDFKLKFVEHNIRFLQEILQNRKSDFLEWLIIILIDSLSALLLSCTNFKLLSEGKQLHAQVITWSLQKNHTLVPKLVSLYAAFGLLDNAYFIVTDSHVLHPFPWNILISSYVSKGHFEEAIFAYERMAIRQIIPDNFSYTYVLKACAEQSNLDFGKKVHRSINASSLNWNLFVQNALVSMYGRYGDLETARSNFKGALKLICQMRMSGHHLDPVAVIIGLEATNVITWNSIISGFAQWDLCEEATFLFRELLLIGIEPSYVTLAGILPPARVANLQHGKEFHCYIARREEFQGCLLIWNALIEMYARSGKGPVARRLFDLLDKRDAVTYTSMVAGYGMQGDVKLAIKVFEEMIRSEIKPDHMVMIAILSAYNHSGLVAQGQSLFEVHAKHLWNNS
;
A
#
# COMPACT_ATOMS: atom_id res chain seq x y z
N MET A 1 12.03 -4.53 2.15
CA MET A 1 11.22 -4.68 3.38
C MET A 1 10.00 -3.75 3.42
N ARG A 2 10.08 -2.47 3.03
CA ARG A 2 8.91 -1.56 2.90
C ARG A 2 7.89 -1.96 1.81
N LEU A 3 8.31 -2.62 0.73
CA LEU A 3 7.40 -3.08 -0.34
C LEU A 3 6.51 -4.29 0.07
N ILE A 4 6.96 -5.12 1.03
CA ILE A 4 6.20 -6.28 1.52
C ILE A 4 5.14 -5.86 2.56
N MET A 5 5.36 -4.72 3.23
CA MET A 5 4.37 -4.10 4.13
C MET A 5 3.20 -3.46 3.38
N LEU A 6 3.39 -3.06 2.12
CA LEU A 6 2.35 -2.42 1.29
C LEU A 6 1.24 -3.39 0.84
N THR A 7 1.57 -4.67 0.61
CA THR A 7 0.57 -5.72 0.29
C THR A 7 -0.33 -6.09 1.49
N SER A 8 0.07 -5.76 2.71
CA SER A 8 -0.75 -5.95 3.92
C SER A 8 -1.80 -4.85 4.07
N ARG A 9 -1.47 -3.60 3.75
CA ARG A 9 -2.41 -2.46 3.84
C ARG A 9 -3.51 -2.48 2.77
N THR A 10 -3.24 -3.01 1.58
CA THR A 10 -4.27 -3.15 0.52
C THR A 10 -5.30 -4.25 0.81
N LYS A 11 -4.96 -5.28 1.60
CA LYS A 11 -5.93 -6.29 2.04
C LYS A 11 -6.90 -5.79 3.12
N ALA A 12 -6.58 -4.72 3.84
CA ALA A 12 -7.41 -4.19 4.93
C ALA A 12 -8.46 -3.15 4.48
N ILE A 13 -8.35 -2.60 3.26
CA ILE A 13 -9.22 -1.51 2.77
C ILE A 13 -10.27 -2.01 1.76
N LEU A 14 -10.18 -3.27 1.31
CA LEU A 14 -11.13 -3.92 0.40
C LEU A 14 -12.02 -4.95 1.14
N THR A 15 -12.72 -4.50 2.17
CA THR A 15 -13.92 -5.16 2.71
C THR A 15 -15.06 -4.15 2.74
N ILE A 16 -15.57 -3.84 1.55
CA ILE A 16 -16.88 -3.19 1.37
C ILE A 16 -17.90 -4.32 1.15
N PRO A 17 -19.02 -4.36 1.89
CA PRO A 17 -20.05 -5.36 1.68
C PRO A 17 -20.78 -5.10 0.35
N THR A 18 -20.73 -6.06 -0.57
CA THR A 18 -21.53 -6.07 -1.79
C THR A 18 -22.99 -6.32 -1.43
N ARG A 19 -23.78 -5.25 -1.36
CA ARG A 19 -25.25 -5.33 -1.36
C ARG A 19 -25.78 -4.55 -2.56
N THR A 20 -26.01 -5.25 -3.66
CA THR A 20 -26.74 -4.71 -4.82
C THR A 20 -27.72 -5.77 -5.32
N SER A 21 -28.99 -5.62 -4.97
CA SER A 21 -30.11 -6.13 -5.77
C SER A 21 -30.52 -5.05 -6.79
N PRO A 22 -31.00 -5.43 -7.98
CA PRO A 22 -31.25 -4.49 -9.06
C PRO A 22 -32.62 -3.84 -8.89
N ARG A 23 -32.71 -2.52 -9.06
CA ARG A 23 -33.97 -1.85 -9.43
C ARG A 23 -33.77 -0.98 -10.66
N SER A 24 -34.62 -1.28 -11.62
CA SER A 24 -34.77 -0.71 -12.95
C SER A 24 -35.18 0.76 -12.92
N LEU A 25 -34.74 1.50 -13.95
CA LEU A 25 -35.32 2.77 -14.34
C LEU A 25 -36.73 2.56 -14.90
N SER A 26 -37.71 3.30 -14.39
CA SER A 26 -38.69 4.04 -15.22
C SER A 26 -39.54 4.95 -14.32
N THR A 27 -39.46 6.25 -14.59
CA THR A 27 -40.41 7.27 -14.12
C THR A 27 -41.14 7.82 -15.33
N LEU A 28 -42.44 7.54 -15.43
CA LEU A 28 -43.38 8.30 -16.25
C LEU A 28 -44.64 8.58 -15.43
N SER A 29 -45.14 9.81 -15.55
CA SER A 29 -46.05 10.45 -14.62
C SER A 29 -47.54 10.22 -14.92
N ARG A 30 -48.33 10.14 -13.82
CA ARG A 30 -49.69 10.71 -13.59
C ARG A 30 -50.95 10.12 -14.27
N LYS A 31 -51.78 9.48 -13.40
CA LYS A 31 -53.24 9.62 -13.10
C LYS A 31 -54.31 9.17 -14.16
N PRO A 32 -55.60 8.91 -13.78
CA PRO A 32 -56.15 8.02 -12.71
C PRO A 32 -57.44 7.22 -13.09
N ASN A 33 -57.94 6.37 -12.16
CA ASN A 33 -59.32 5.81 -11.97
C ASN A 33 -59.85 4.65 -12.85
N PRO A 34 -60.90 3.88 -12.44
CA PRO A 34 -61.40 3.53 -11.08
C PRO A 34 -61.72 2.01 -10.87
N TYR A 35 -61.74 1.56 -9.59
CA TYR A 35 -62.49 0.46 -8.87
C TYR A 35 -63.01 -0.84 -9.58
N PRO A 36 -63.38 -1.95 -8.86
CA PRO A 36 -63.46 -2.16 -7.41
C PRO A 36 -62.85 -3.47 -6.82
N ASN A 37 -62.69 -3.44 -5.49
CA ASN A 37 -62.94 -4.49 -4.47
C ASN A 37 -62.37 -5.91 -4.63
N PHE A 38 -61.57 -6.35 -3.66
CA PHE A 38 -62.05 -7.26 -2.61
C PHE A 38 -61.12 -7.22 -1.37
N SER A 39 -61.78 -7.16 -0.22
CA SER A 39 -61.27 -7.14 1.16
C SER A 39 -60.53 -8.42 1.54
N PHE A 40 -59.56 -8.33 2.47
CA PHE A 40 -59.72 -8.86 3.83
C PHE A 40 -58.62 -8.32 4.76
N SER A 41 -59.08 -7.68 5.82
CA SER A 41 -58.36 -7.35 7.05
C SER A 41 -57.93 -8.61 7.81
N ILE A 42 -56.87 -8.53 8.63
CA ILE A 42 -56.94 -8.72 10.09
C ILE A 42 -55.54 -8.61 10.74
N VAL A 43 -55.46 -7.59 11.61
CA VAL A 43 -54.96 -7.59 13.00
C VAL A 43 -53.51 -7.97 13.30
N SER A 44 -52.79 -6.93 13.71
CA SER A 44 -51.64 -6.95 14.62
C SER A 44 -51.98 -7.60 15.97
N ARG A 45 -51.10 -8.46 16.48
CA ARG A 45 -51.02 -8.73 17.92
C ARG A 45 -49.56 -8.74 18.38
N ARG A 46 -49.24 -7.77 19.24
CA ARG A 46 -48.16 -7.85 20.23
C ARG A 46 -48.57 -8.88 21.27
N GLU A 47 -47.60 -9.64 21.77
CA GLU A 47 -47.60 -10.09 23.17
C GLU A 47 -46.16 -10.32 23.63
N SER A 48 -45.87 -9.68 24.76
CA SER A 48 -44.72 -9.82 25.66
C SER A 48 -44.99 -10.93 26.70
N VAL A 49 -44.06 -11.09 27.66
CA VAL A 49 -44.10 -11.86 28.95
C VAL A 49 -43.21 -13.12 28.84
N SER A 50 -41.96 -13.11 29.32
CA SER A 50 -41.47 -13.39 30.70
C SER A 50 -41.97 -14.73 31.25
N SER A 51 -41.20 -15.62 31.90
CA SER A 51 -40.25 -15.44 32.99
C SER A 51 -39.74 -16.82 33.43
N GLN A 52 -38.52 -16.87 34.02
CA GLN A 52 -38.10 -17.73 35.17
C GLN A 52 -38.07 -19.27 34.97
N SER A 53 -37.17 -20.06 35.57
CA SER A 53 -36.21 -19.89 36.67
C SER A 53 -35.12 -20.99 36.66
N SER A 54 -33.94 -20.64 37.18
CA SER A 54 -33.04 -21.31 38.17
C SER A 54 -32.94 -22.86 38.18
N TRP A 55 -31.76 -23.47 38.36
CA TRP A 55 -31.02 -23.61 39.63
C TRP A 55 -29.49 -23.74 39.44
N SER A 56 -28.79 -23.36 40.51
CA SER A 56 -27.37 -23.06 40.69
C SER A 56 -26.54 -24.17 41.35
N PHE A 57 -25.23 -24.20 41.08
CA PHE A 57 -24.14 -24.56 42.02
C PHE A 57 -22.89 -23.73 41.60
N LEU A 58 -22.61 -22.58 42.22
CA LEU A 58 -21.75 -22.34 43.40
C LEU A 58 -20.23 -22.29 43.11
N GLN A 59 -19.71 -21.07 42.91
CA GLN A 59 -18.58 -20.56 43.70
C GLN A 59 -18.49 -19.01 43.67
N ARG A 60 -18.96 -18.42 44.77
CA ARG A 60 -18.56 -17.20 45.49
C ARG A 60 -17.88 -16.03 44.73
N SER A 61 -18.65 -14.93 44.62
CA SER A 61 -18.20 -13.53 44.83
C SER A 61 -18.53 -13.13 46.30
N PRO A 62 -18.17 -11.95 46.89
CA PRO A 62 -18.23 -10.61 46.29
C PRO A 62 -17.07 -9.66 46.62
N GLY A 63 -17.04 -8.52 45.93
CA GLY A 63 -16.24 -7.37 46.34
C GLY A 63 -16.74 -6.78 47.65
N PHE A 64 -15.82 -6.16 48.39
CA PHE A 64 -16.12 -5.13 49.37
C PHE A 64 -14.98 -4.14 49.40
N ALA A 65 -15.36 -2.87 49.30
CA ALA A 65 -14.63 -1.77 49.89
C ALA A 65 -14.45 -2.05 51.39
N VAL A 66 -13.23 -1.94 51.91
CA VAL A 66 -13.01 -1.68 53.34
C VAL A 66 -11.78 -0.80 53.50
N SER A 67 -12.02 0.22 54.32
CA SER A 67 -11.12 1.05 55.10
C SER A 67 -9.64 0.64 55.20
N LYS A 68 -8.80 1.68 55.10
CA LYS A 68 -7.57 1.73 55.88
C LYS A 68 -7.73 2.81 56.93
N CYS A 69 -7.77 2.40 58.19
CA CYS A 69 -7.58 3.27 59.34
C CYS A 69 -6.14 3.12 59.85
N VAL A 70 -5.49 4.28 60.04
CA VAL A 70 -4.61 4.70 61.16
C VAL A 70 -3.43 3.77 61.48
N SER A 71 -2.18 4.21 61.26
CA SER A 71 -1.51 5.11 62.19
C SER A 71 -0.58 6.17 61.55
N SER A 72 -0.85 7.43 61.94
CA SER A 72 0.05 8.56 62.25
C SER A 72 1.45 8.64 61.63
N ILE A 73 1.72 9.76 60.94
CA ILE A 73 2.58 10.88 61.40
C ILE A 73 2.18 12.14 60.63
N SER A 74 2.17 13.27 61.33
CA SER A 74 1.50 14.55 61.07
C SER A 74 2.33 15.62 60.35
N SER A 75 1.64 16.72 60.01
CA SER A 75 2.04 18.09 59.60
C SER A 75 2.10 18.32 58.08
N SER A 76 1.05 18.84 57.43
CA SER A 76 0.34 20.14 57.48
C SER A 76 0.92 21.18 56.51
N ALA A 77 0.27 21.37 55.37
CA ALA A 77 0.33 22.60 54.58
C ALA A 77 -1.02 22.79 53.87
N ALA A 78 -1.77 23.81 54.25
CA ALA A 78 -2.98 24.25 53.57
C ALA A 78 -2.94 25.78 53.41
N SER A 79 -3.12 26.19 52.15
CA SER A 79 -3.83 27.36 51.62
C SER A 79 -3.99 28.65 52.43
N THR A 80 -3.80 29.79 51.75
CA THR A 80 -4.61 31.04 51.79
C THR A 80 -3.98 31.99 50.75
N VAL A 81 -4.61 32.47 49.66
CA VAL A 81 -5.74 33.40 49.46
C VAL A 81 -5.61 34.70 50.27
N GLU A 82 -5.44 35.80 49.50
CA GLU A 82 -5.36 37.22 49.87
C GLU A 82 -6.55 37.74 50.69
N TRP A 83 -6.34 38.74 51.56
CA TRP A 83 -7.20 39.93 51.77
C TRP A 83 -6.46 41.03 52.57
N ASN A 84 -6.39 42.23 51.97
CA ASN A 84 -6.39 43.64 52.44
C ASN A 84 -5.84 44.13 53.80
N ASP A 85 -5.10 45.25 53.66
CA ASP A 85 -5.10 46.54 54.38
C ASP A 85 -4.95 46.66 55.92
N ALA A 86 -3.83 47.31 56.26
CA ALA A 86 -3.64 48.52 57.07
C ALA A 86 -3.94 48.57 58.60
N VAL A 87 -3.08 49.37 59.25
CA VAL A 87 -3.27 50.18 60.47
C VAL A 87 -2.59 49.72 61.79
N THR A 88 -1.46 50.39 62.06
CA THR A 88 -0.93 51.02 63.31
C THR A 88 -0.87 50.31 64.68
N GLY A 89 0.22 50.60 65.39
CA GLY A 89 0.35 50.61 66.87
C GLY A 89 1.43 49.64 67.37
N SER A 90 2.71 50.04 67.49
CA SER A 90 3.34 50.80 68.58
C SER A 90 3.37 50.08 69.95
N GLU A 91 4.53 50.18 70.61
CA GLU A 91 4.84 49.95 72.05
C GLU A 91 5.15 48.51 72.51
N ILE A 92 6.18 48.15 73.32
CA ILE A 92 7.28 48.81 74.08
C ILE A 92 8.36 47.74 74.41
N GLY A 93 9.63 48.17 74.49
CA GLY A 93 10.69 47.62 75.37
C GLY A 93 11.54 46.47 74.79
N GLY A 94 12.87 46.54 74.58
CA GLY A 94 13.91 47.39 75.14
C GLY A 94 14.77 46.57 76.12
N VAL A 95 15.96 46.09 75.71
CA VAL A 95 17.22 46.08 76.49
C VAL A 95 18.42 46.00 75.52
N VAL A 96 19.40 46.82 75.85
CA VAL A 96 20.66 47.26 75.21
C VAL A 96 21.78 46.20 75.22
N GLY A 97 22.67 46.30 74.22
CA GLY A 97 24.05 45.79 74.21
C GLY A 97 24.67 45.97 72.81
N LEU A 98 24.92 47.21 72.37
CA LEU A 98 26.25 47.86 72.31
C LEU A 98 27.34 47.00 71.64
N GLU A 99 27.53 47.19 70.33
CA GLU A 99 28.87 47.28 69.70
C GLU A 99 28.82 48.35 68.59
N GLU A 100 29.30 49.53 68.97
CA GLU A 100 30.14 50.47 68.22
C GLU A 100 29.63 51.09 66.90
N GLU A 101 29.09 52.30 67.07
CA GLU A 101 29.12 53.38 66.07
C GLU A 101 30.57 53.81 65.82
N ASP A 102 31.09 53.56 64.62
CA ASP A 102 32.22 54.31 64.08
C ASP A 102 31.69 55.35 63.07
N GLU A 103 31.41 56.55 63.57
CA GLU A 103 31.44 57.78 62.79
C GLU A 103 32.89 58.05 62.35
N ILE A 104 33.25 57.62 61.13
CA ILE A 104 34.50 58.07 60.48
C ILE A 104 34.23 58.39 59.00
N ASN A 105 34.15 59.70 58.71
CA ASN A 105 34.29 60.39 57.43
C ASN A 105 33.49 59.86 56.23
N GLU A 106 32.51 60.67 55.78
CA GLU A 106 32.05 60.70 54.38
C GLU A 106 33.24 60.92 53.44
N THR A 107 33.88 59.81 53.05
CA THR A 107 34.75 59.76 51.89
C THR A 107 33.83 59.73 50.67
N SER A 108 33.89 60.79 49.86
CA SER A 108 33.09 61.01 48.66
C SER A 108 32.97 59.73 47.82
N THR A 109 31.81 59.07 47.87
CA THR A 109 31.49 57.95 46.98
C THR A 109 31.22 58.51 45.59
N THR A 110 32.11 58.22 44.64
CA THR A 110 31.94 58.68 43.26
C THR A 110 31.05 57.69 42.52
N SER A 111 29.92 58.18 42.00
CA SER A 111 28.96 57.39 41.21
C SER A 111 29.27 57.53 39.72
N ILE A 112 29.40 56.39 39.03
CA ILE A 112 29.67 56.30 37.60
C ILE A 112 28.47 55.62 36.93
N PRO A 113 27.66 56.34 36.13
CA PRO A 113 26.55 55.73 35.42
C PRO A 113 27.07 54.85 34.28
N VAL A 114 26.51 53.65 34.16
CA VAL A 114 26.79 52.69 33.08
C VAL A 114 25.50 52.40 32.33
N ARG A 115 25.51 52.60 31.01
CA ARG A 115 24.34 52.36 30.16
C ARG A 115 24.69 51.40 29.04
N ALA A 116 23.99 50.28 28.95
CA ALA A 116 24.15 49.30 27.90
C ALA A 116 23.04 49.48 26.85
N TYR A 117 23.40 49.38 25.57
CA TYR A 117 22.51 49.53 24.43
C TYR A 117 22.67 48.36 23.47
N PHE A 118 21.57 47.92 22.88
CA PHE A 118 21.58 46.98 21.77
C PHE A 118 20.72 47.54 20.64
N PHE A 119 21.36 47.94 19.54
CA PHE A 119 20.66 48.62 18.44
C PHE A 119 21.03 48.12 17.04
N SER A 120 22.01 47.22 16.91
CA SER A 120 22.37 46.60 15.62
C SER A 120 22.67 45.12 15.79
N THR A 121 22.62 44.34 14.71
CA THR A 121 22.98 42.90 14.75
C THR A 121 24.48 42.67 14.48
N SER A 122 25.19 43.65 13.93
CA SER A 122 26.63 43.56 13.69
C SER A 122 27.29 44.92 13.61
N VAL A 123 28.52 45.02 14.14
CA VAL A 123 29.35 46.23 14.03
C VAL A 123 30.72 45.86 13.43
N ASP A 124 31.16 46.64 12.43
CA ASP A 124 32.53 46.53 11.91
C ASP A 124 33.52 47.23 12.84
N LEU A 125 34.08 46.46 13.76
CA LEU A 125 35.07 46.94 14.72
C LEU A 125 36.33 47.50 14.05
N ARG A 126 36.73 47.00 12.87
CA ARG A 126 37.96 47.46 12.20
C ARG A 126 37.78 48.87 11.66
N SER A 127 36.69 49.10 10.93
CA SER A 127 36.36 50.42 10.39
C SER A 127 36.13 51.44 11.51
N LEU A 128 35.48 51.03 12.60
CA LEU A 128 35.27 51.87 13.78
C LEU A 128 36.60 52.31 14.43
N VAL A 129 37.55 51.39 14.58
CA VAL A 129 38.88 51.68 15.14
C VAL A 129 39.69 52.59 14.21
N GLU A 130 39.63 52.37 12.89
CA GLU A 130 40.35 53.18 11.91
C GLU A 130 39.94 54.66 11.96
N GLN A 131 38.64 54.93 12.13
CA GLN A 131 38.12 56.29 12.26
C GLN A 131 38.44 56.93 13.62
N ASN A 132 38.60 56.13 14.68
CA ASN A 132 38.74 56.60 16.06
C ASN A 132 40.11 56.25 16.70
N LYS A 133 41.18 56.16 15.90
CA LYS A 133 42.53 55.76 16.38
C LYS A 133 43.04 56.55 17.58
N GLN A 134 42.67 57.82 17.70
CA GLN A 134 43.08 58.69 18.81
C GLN A 134 42.44 58.31 20.16
N ASN A 135 41.24 57.73 20.11
CA ASN A 135 40.45 57.36 21.28
C ASN A 135 40.54 55.85 21.58
N PHE A 136 41.22 55.07 20.74
CA PHE A 136 41.28 53.63 20.83
C PHE A 136 42.23 53.15 21.94
N ILE A 137 41.73 52.29 22.83
CA ILE A 137 42.56 51.62 23.84
C ILE A 137 42.95 50.23 23.30
N PRO A 138 44.25 49.94 23.12
CA PRO A 138 44.70 48.64 22.60
C PRO A 138 44.29 47.49 23.55
N PRO A 139 43.87 46.34 23.00
CA PRO A 139 43.51 45.18 23.81
C PRO A 139 44.75 44.56 24.45
N SER A 140 44.56 43.92 25.60
CA SER A 140 45.59 43.13 26.29
C SER A 140 45.77 41.72 25.72
N SER A 141 45.02 41.36 24.66
CA SER A 141 45.01 40.06 23.98
C SER A 141 44.91 40.22 22.45
N ARG A 142 45.30 39.19 21.69
CA ARG A 142 45.42 39.23 20.22
C ARG A 142 44.09 39.11 19.47
N MET A 143 43.03 38.65 20.12
CA MET A 143 41.67 38.57 19.56
C MET A 143 40.69 39.06 20.61
N THR A 144 39.88 40.06 20.27
CA THR A 144 38.79 40.53 21.14
C THR A 144 37.58 40.83 20.27
N ASN A 145 36.41 40.30 20.65
CA ASN A 145 35.13 40.55 19.98
C ASN A 145 34.54 41.93 20.35
N TYR A 146 35.38 42.83 20.87
CA TYR A 146 34.99 44.15 21.35
C TYR A 146 36.14 45.16 21.23
N VAL A 147 35.78 46.45 21.23
CA VAL A 147 36.69 47.60 21.18
C VAL A 147 36.35 48.53 22.33
N VAL A 148 37.37 49.10 22.99
CA VAL A 148 37.19 50.14 24.01
C VAL A 148 37.70 51.47 23.48
N LEU A 149 36.85 52.49 23.50
CA LEU A 149 37.17 53.87 23.17
C LEU A 149 37.11 54.74 24.43
N ARG A 150 38.05 55.66 24.59
CA ARG A 150 38.11 56.66 25.67
C ARG A 150 38.01 58.05 25.08
N PHE A 151 37.17 58.90 25.68
CA PHE A 151 36.96 60.29 25.29
C PHE A 151 37.19 61.19 26.53
N GLY A 152 37.98 62.27 26.42
CA GLY A 152 38.28 63.21 27.53
C GLY A 152 39.73 63.75 27.49
N ASP A 153 40.00 64.87 28.18
CA ASP A 153 41.29 65.56 28.13
C ASP A 153 42.44 64.81 28.84
N LEU A 154 43.57 64.67 28.15
CA LEU A 154 44.83 64.11 28.67
C LEU A 154 45.62 65.19 29.42
N LYS A 155 45.72 65.10 30.75
CA LYS A 155 46.90 65.60 31.46
C LYS A 155 47.85 64.42 31.73
N PRO A 156 49.11 64.45 31.26
CA PRO A 156 50.09 63.41 31.57
C PRO A 156 50.61 63.60 32.99
N ASP A 157 50.45 62.59 33.86
CA ASP A 157 51.04 62.58 35.20
C ASP A 157 52.37 61.78 35.17
N PRO A 158 53.51 62.26 35.73
CA PRO A 158 54.83 61.66 35.50
C PRO A 158 55.15 60.42 36.35
N ASN A 159 54.31 60.01 37.31
CA ASN A 159 54.66 58.94 38.25
C ASN A 159 53.70 57.75 38.15
N GLY A 160 54.19 56.65 37.57
CA GLY A 160 53.45 55.40 37.33
C GLY A 160 53.09 54.63 38.61
N LEU A 161 52.05 55.08 39.31
CA LEU A 161 51.31 54.30 40.28
C LEU A 161 49.82 54.32 39.86
N GLY A 162 49.18 53.14 39.82
CA GLY A 162 47.88 52.91 39.19
C GLY A 162 46.86 54.03 39.40
N SER A 163 46.52 54.74 38.33
CA SER A 163 45.59 55.86 38.35
C SER A 163 44.16 55.37 38.54
N SER A 164 43.60 55.59 39.73
CA SER A 164 42.16 55.62 39.97
C SER A 164 41.49 56.55 38.95
N LEU A 165 40.38 56.10 38.35
CA LEU A 165 39.62 56.87 37.36
C LEU A 165 38.63 57.87 37.99
N GLY A 166 38.56 57.94 39.32
CA GLY A 166 37.56 58.71 40.08
C GLY A 166 37.73 60.23 40.10
N GLY A 167 38.30 60.86 39.06
CA GLY A 167 38.55 62.31 39.11
C GLY A 167 38.75 63.08 37.80
N ASN A 168 38.52 62.49 36.62
CA ASN A 168 38.65 63.21 35.34
C ASN A 168 37.41 63.03 34.47
N ASP A 169 37.07 64.04 33.66
CA ASP A 169 35.98 64.13 32.65
C ASP A 169 36.06 63.07 31.52
N CYS A 170 36.51 61.86 31.81
CA CYS A 170 36.71 60.78 30.85
C CYS A 170 35.46 59.91 30.74
N CYS A 171 34.95 59.79 29.51
CA CYS A 171 33.89 58.88 29.11
C CYS A 171 34.50 57.63 28.44
N TYR A 172 33.94 56.46 28.70
CA TYR A 172 34.37 55.22 28.04
C TYR A 172 33.22 54.58 27.28
N MET A 173 33.53 54.00 26.13
CA MET A 173 32.58 53.26 25.30
C MET A 173 33.17 51.90 24.94
N VAL A 174 32.46 50.83 25.29
CA VAL A 174 32.80 49.46 24.91
C VAL A 174 31.84 49.01 23.83
N VAL A 175 32.35 48.70 22.63
CA VAL A 175 31.54 48.30 21.47
C VAL A 175 31.83 46.84 21.15
N PHE A 176 30.79 46.02 21.05
CA PHE A 176 30.89 44.59 20.74
C PHE A 176 30.55 44.31 19.28
N GLN A 177 31.21 43.31 18.68
CA GLN A 177 30.99 42.90 17.29
C GLN A 177 29.55 42.48 17.01
N TYR A 178 28.86 41.96 18.03
CA TYR A 178 27.47 41.51 17.97
C TYR A 178 26.45 42.64 18.18
N GLY A 179 26.88 43.90 18.32
CA GLY A 179 26.01 45.07 18.31
C GLY A 179 25.61 45.67 19.66
N SER A 180 26.15 45.13 20.77
CA SER A 180 26.03 45.77 22.08
C SER A 180 27.03 46.91 22.24
N ILE A 181 26.61 47.96 22.94
CA ILE A 181 27.45 49.11 23.28
C ILE A 181 27.23 49.45 24.74
N VAL A 182 28.30 49.59 25.51
CA VAL A 182 28.23 49.96 26.93
C VAL A 182 28.98 51.27 27.13
N LEU A 183 28.26 52.29 27.59
CA LEU A 183 28.76 53.63 27.88
C LEU A 183 29.00 53.76 29.38
N PHE A 184 30.15 54.31 29.77
CA PHE A 184 30.51 54.59 31.15
C PHE A 184 30.74 56.09 31.32
N ASN A 185 30.17 56.67 32.37
CA ASN A 185 30.32 58.08 32.74
C ASN A 185 29.84 59.09 31.69
N VAL A 186 28.91 58.69 30.81
CA VAL A 186 28.31 59.58 29.80
C VAL A 186 27.04 60.21 30.35
N ARG A 187 26.79 61.49 30.08
CA ARG A 187 25.53 62.16 30.49
C ARG A 187 24.40 61.84 29.52
N ASP A 188 23.15 61.79 30.01
CA ASP A 188 21.99 61.36 29.19
C ASP A 188 21.85 62.11 27.86
N HIS A 189 22.10 63.42 27.85
CA HIS A 189 22.00 64.25 26.65
C HIS A 189 23.13 64.04 25.62
N GLU A 190 24.22 63.36 26.00
CA GLU A 190 25.38 63.11 25.15
C GLU A 190 25.35 61.72 24.50
N VAL A 191 24.53 60.80 25.02
CA VAL A 191 24.39 59.41 24.57
C VAL A 191 24.16 59.31 23.06
N ASP A 192 23.22 60.08 22.53
CA ASP A 192 22.87 60.05 21.09
C ASP A 192 24.06 60.42 20.20
N GLY A 193 24.95 61.28 20.70
CA GLY A 193 26.19 61.64 20.01
C GLY A 193 27.13 60.43 19.88
N TYR A 194 27.31 59.68 20.96
CA TYR A 194 28.14 58.47 20.98
C TYR A 194 27.55 57.33 20.14
N LEU A 195 26.23 57.13 20.20
CA LEU A 195 25.57 56.08 19.39
C LEU A 195 25.70 56.35 17.88
N LYS A 196 25.61 57.62 17.44
CA LYS A 196 25.83 58.02 16.03
C LYS A 196 27.23 57.71 15.51
N ILE A 197 28.25 57.66 16.38
CA ILE A 197 29.61 57.27 15.98
C ILE A 197 29.61 55.80 15.53
N VAL A 198 28.91 54.94 16.26
CA VAL A 198 28.85 53.49 15.98
C VAL A 198 27.87 53.17 14.86
N GLU A 199 26.78 53.93 14.73
CA GLU A 199 25.73 53.73 13.72
C GLU A 199 26.29 53.66 12.29
N ARG A 200 27.30 54.49 11.96
CA ARG A 200 27.96 54.51 10.64
C ARG A 200 28.71 53.24 10.28
N HIS A 201 29.05 52.43 11.28
CA HIS A 201 29.79 51.16 11.15
C HIS A 201 28.91 49.94 11.47
N SER A 202 27.61 50.18 11.66
CA SER A 202 26.65 49.15 12.05
C SER A 202 25.89 48.62 10.84
N SER A 203 25.59 47.32 10.84
CA SER A 203 24.64 46.71 9.91
C SER A 203 23.51 46.01 10.66
N GLY A 204 22.33 45.95 10.02
CA GLY A 204 21.13 45.39 10.65
C GLY A 204 20.62 46.22 11.82
N LEU A 205 20.38 47.52 11.60
CA LEU A 205 19.81 48.42 12.61
C LEU A 205 18.43 47.94 13.06
N LEU A 206 18.21 47.95 14.37
CA LEU A 206 16.97 47.51 14.98
C LEU A 206 15.93 48.66 14.98
N PRO A 207 14.65 48.36 14.71
CA PRO A 207 13.58 49.37 14.78
C PRO A 207 13.38 49.99 16.16
N GLU A 208 13.71 49.22 17.21
CA GLU A 208 13.60 49.62 18.60
C GLU A 208 14.92 49.28 19.31
N MET A 209 15.60 50.31 19.84
CA MET A 209 16.83 50.16 20.59
C MET A 209 16.52 49.74 22.02
N ARG A 210 17.22 48.70 22.50
CA ARG A 210 17.13 48.30 23.91
C ARG A 210 18.17 49.03 24.72
N LYS A 211 17.80 49.41 25.94
CA LYS A 211 18.69 50.02 26.92
C LYS A 211 18.58 49.35 28.28
N ASP A 212 19.68 49.30 29.00
CA ASP A 212 19.77 48.85 30.38
C ASP A 212 20.71 49.80 31.14
N GLU A 213 20.40 50.10 32.40
CA GLU A 213 21.09 51.11 33.21
C GLU A 213 21.61 50.47 34.50
N TYR A 214 22.88 50.70 34.82
CA TYR A 214 23.56 50.13 35.98
C TYR A 214 24.54 51.15 36.56
N GLU A 215 24.83 51.09 37.85
CA GLU A 215 25.68 52.09 38.52
C GLU A 215 26.96 51.45 39.09
N VAL A 216 28.11 52.10 38.88
CA VAL A 216 29.38 51.69 39.53
C VAL A 216 29.76 52.74 40.56
N ARG A 217 29.94 52.35 41.81
CA ARG A 217 30.31 53.26 42.91
C ARG A 217 31.73 52.99 43.38
N GLU A 218 32.57 54.02 43.41
CA GLU A 218 33.93 53.90 43.93
C GLU A 218 33.97 54.22 45.42
N LYS A 219 34.48 53.29 46.23
CA LYS A 219 34.72 53.44 47.66
C LYS A 219 36.13 52.91 48.01
N PRO A 220 37.16 53.77 48.04
CA PRO A 220 38.54 53.36 48.30
C PRO A 220 38.77 52.71 49.68
N THR A 221 37.85 52.92 50.63
CA THR A 221 37.89 52.39 52.01
C THR A 221 37.27 50.99 52.15
N LEU A 222 36.87 50.34 51.04
CA LEU A 222 36.22 49.03 51.08
C LEU A 222 37.19 47.92 51.53
N SER A 223 36.78 47.11 52.51
CA SER A 223 37.59 46.01 53.08
C SER A 223 37.82 44.88 52.08
N THR A 224 36.82 44.60 51.23
CA THR A 224 36.93 43.71 50.07
C THR A 224 37.17 44.53 48.80
N TRP A 225 37.63 43.87 47.74
CA TRP A 225 37.82 44.52 46.43
C TRP A 225 36.49 45.00 45.79
N MET A 226 35.40 44.30 46.11
CA MET A 226 34.05 44.49 45.56
C MET A 226 32.98 44.20 46.62
N GLN A 227 31.86 44.92 46.57
CA GLN A 227 30.63 44.60 47.30
C GLN A 227 29.42 44.78 46.36
N GLY A 228 28.53 43.79 46.33
CA GLY A 228 27.34 43.78 45.49
C GLY A 228 26.17 44.61 46.05
N GLY A 229 25.35 45.16 45.16
CA GLY A 229 24.12 45.89 45.43
C GLY A 229 23.13 45.68 44.28
N LEU A 230 21.83 45.92 44.52
CA LEU A 230 20.76 45.57 43.57
C LEU A 230 20.95 46.19 42.17
N ASP A 231 21.17 47.50 42.10
CA ASP A 231 21.37 48.22 40.81
C ASP A 231 22.76 48.85 40.70
N TYR A 232 23.67 48.48 41.61
CA TYR A 232 25.01 49.04 41.65
C TYR A 232 26.07 48.06 42.16
N ILE A 233 27.29 48.22 41.67
CA ILE A 233 28.46 47.51 42.19
C ILE A 233 29.41 48.50 42.86
N MET A 234 29.78 48.23 44.12
CA MET A 234 30.80 49.01 44.83
C MET A 234 32.17 48.40 44.60
N LEU A 235 33.12 49.20 44.15
CA LEU A 235 34.50 48.81 43.88
C LEU A 235 35.47 49.75 44.60
N GLN A 236 36.67 49.27 44.93
CA GLN A 236 37.72 50.15 45.47
C GLN A 236 38.10 51.28 44.50
N TYR A 237 38.22 50.95 43.22
CA TYR A 237 38.36 51.88 42.11
C TYR A 237 38.00 51.17 40.79
N LEU A 238 37.50 51.90 39.80
CA LEU A 238 37.26 51.39 38.46
C LEU A 238 38.51 51.64 37.61
N ASN A 239 38.96 50.61 36.90
CA ASN A 239 40.04 50.70 35.93
C ASN A 239 39.60 50.17 34.57
N ILE A 240 40.47 50.27 33.56
CA ILE A 240 40.17 49.84 32.18
C ILE A 240 39.79 48.34 32.14
N ASP A 241 40.43 47.50 32.94
CA ASP A 241 40.18 46.07 32.99
C ASP A 241 38.85 45.72 33.69
N GLY A 242 38.44 46.53 34.67
CA GLY A 242 37.11 46.53 35.27
C GLY A 242 36.04 46.96 34.26
N ILE A 243 36.28 48.04 33.50
CA ILE A 243 35.40 48.50 32.41
C ILE A 243 35.19 47.40 31.36
N ARG A 244 36.26 46.69 30.97
CA ARG A 244 36.16 45.54 30.03
C ARG A 244 35.34 44.40 30.60
N THR A 245 35.51 44.08 31.89
CA THR A 245 34.82 42.98 32.55
C THR A 245 33.34 43.28 32.74
N ILE A 246 33.00 44.44 33.32
CA ILE A 246 31.63 44.91 33.52
C ILE A 246 30.94 45.11 32.16
N GLY A 247 31.63 45.75 31.21
CA GLY A 247 31.13 45.96 29.86
C GLY A 247 30.82 44.64 29.13
N SER A 248 31.63 43.60 29.33
CA SER A 248 31.38 42.28 28.74
C SER A 248 30.11 41.63 29.27
N VAL A 249 29.85 41.73 30.58
CA VAL A 249 28.67 41.13 31.21
C VAL A 249 27.40 41.88 30.82
N LEU A 250 27.42 43.21 30.91
CA LEU A 250 26.27 44.05 30.52
C LEU A 250 26.00 43.97 29.01
N GLY A 251 27.05 43.94 28.18
CA GLY A 251 26.94 43.76 26.74
C GLY A 251 26.29 42.42 26.36
N GLN A 252 26.64 41.34 27.06
CA GLN A 252 26.01 40.03 26.88
C GLN A 252 24.56 40.01 27.38
N SER A 253 24.27 40.63 28.52
CA SER A 253 22.91 40.71 29.10
C SER A 253 21.91 41.32 28.11
N ILE A 254 22.24 42.50 27.56
CA ILE A 254 21.34 43.23 26.65
C ILE A 254 21.17 42.51 25.31
N ALA A 255 22.22 41.85 24.79
CA ALA A 255 22.15 41.08 23.56
C ALA A 255 21.34 39.78 23.75
N LEU A 256 21.48 39.10 24.88
CA LEU A 256 20.67 37.92 25.19
C LEU A 256 19.18 38.25 25.27
N ASP A 257 18.80 39.37 25.87
CA ASP A 257 17.39 39.80 25.92
C ASP A 257 16.82 39.95 24.50
N TYR A 258 17.60 40.46 23.54
CA TYR A 258 17.18 40.51 22.14
C TYR A 258 17.00 39.11 21.54
N TYR A 259 18.01 38.24 21.63
CA TYR A 259 17.96 36.90 21.04
C TYR A 259 16.88 36.01 21.66
N VAL A 260 16.65 36.12 22.98
CA VAL A 260 15.56 35.41 23.66
C VAL A 260 14.20 35.78 23.06
N ARG A 261 13.91 37.09 22.87
CA ARG A 261 12.64 37.49 22.25
C ARG A 261 12.53 37.06 20.79
N GLN A 262 13.63 37.09 20.03
CA GLN A 262 13.64 36.61 18.65
C GLN A 262 13.29 35.10 18.59
N VAL A 263 13.86 34.30 19.48
CA VAL A 263 13.57 32.86 19.57
C VAL A 263 12.17 32.61 20.10
N ASP A 264 11.69 33.40 21.06
CA ASP A 264 10.30 33.30 21.55
C ASP A 264 9.27 33.54 20.45
N GLY A 265 9.53 34.49 19.55
CA GLY A 265 8.71 34.68 18.35
C GLY A 265 8.66 33.45 17.44
N MET A 266 9.80 32.78 17.25
CA MET A 266 9.85 31.53 16.46
C MET A 266 9.12 30.38 17.16
N VAL A 267 9.33 30.21 18.47
CA VAL A 267 8.66 29.19 19.28
C VAL A 267 7.14 29.39 19.20
N ALA A 268 6.65 30.61 19.37
CA ALA A 268 5.23 30.94 19.26
C ALA A 268 4.66 30.51 17.90
N GLU A 269 5.32 30.89 16.80
CA GLU A 269 4.91 30.53 15.43
C GLU A 269 4.81 29.00 15.23
N PHE A 270 5.77 28.22 15.77
CA PHE A 270 5.71 26.75 15.71
C PHE A 270 4.65 26.15 16.63
N THR A 271 4.46 26.70 17.83
CA THR A 271 3.41 26.22 18.75
C THR A 271 2.01 26.41 18.19
N ASP A 272 1.76 27.51 17.47
CA ASP A 272 0.48 27.75 16.81
C ASP A 272 0.21 26.74 15.68
N ILE A 273 1.25 26.36 14.92
CA ILE A 273 1.16 25.33 13.89
C ILE A 273 0.81 23.98 14.50
N ASN A 274 1.51 23.59 15.57
CA ASN A 274 1.26 22.32 16.26
C ASN A 274 -0.15 22.29 16.87
N ARG A 275 -0.62 23.40 17.45
CA ARG A 275 -1.99 23.53 17.96
C ARG A 275 -3.04 23.42 16.85
N GLY A 276 -2.76 23.94 15.66
CA GLY A 276 -3.61 23.78 14.48
C GLY A 276 -3.72 22.32 14.05
N MET A 277 -2.60 21.58 14.06
CA MET A 277 -2.57 20.16 13.77
C MET A 277 -3.30 19.32 14.83
N GLU A 278 -3.14 19.65 16.11
CA GLU A 278 -3.82 18.97 17.21
C GLU A 278 -5.36 19.01 17.06
N LYS A 279 -5.90 20.17 16.65
CA LYS A 279 -7.35 20.35 16.45
C LYS A 279 -7.89 19.67 15.21
N THR A 280 -7.13 19.66 14.10
CA THR A 280 -7.63 19.23 12.79
C THR A 280 -7.20 17.81 12.40
N GLY A 281 -6.19 17.25 13.08
CA GLY A 281 -5.57 15.96 12.74
C GLY A 281 -4.83 15.95 11.40
N THR A 282 -4.72 17.09 10.70
CA THR A 282 -4.12 17.20 9.37
C THR A 282 -3.25 18.44 9.25
N PHE A 283 -2.22 18.39 8.40
CA PHE A 283 -1.34 19.54 8.13
C PHE A 283 -1.75 20.24 6.83
N THR A 284 -2.37 21.43 6.93
CA THR A 284 -3.07 22.11 5.82
C THR A 284 -2.32 23.30 5.20
N MET A 285 -1.03 23.48 5.48
CA MET A 285 -0.25 24.59 4.91
C MET A 285 0.18 24.34 3.45
N GLU A 286 0.17 25.40 2.64
CA GLU A 286 0.72 25.40 1.28
C GLU A 286 2.23 25.16 1.28
N ARG A 287 2.72 24.39 0.30
CA ARG A 287 4.14 24.04 0.16
C ARG A 287 5.06 25.28 0.14
N LYS A 288 4.67 26.34 -0.59
CA LYS A 288 5.47 27.57 -0.70
C LYS A 288 5.62 28.27 0.65
N LYS A 289 4.51 28.41 1.39
CA LYS A 289 4.49 29.02 2.73
C LYS A 289 5.33 28.21 3.72
N LEU A 290 5.27 26.88 3.64
CA LEU A 290 6.09 26.00 4.47
C LEU A 290 7.60 26.16 4.22
N PHE A 291 8.03 26.23 2.95
CA PHE A 291 9.44 26.49 2.63
C PHE A 291 9.90 27.87 3.10
N GLN A 292 9.06 28.90 2.99
CA GLN A 292 9.36 30.23 3.48
C GLN A 292 9.50 30.25 5.00
N LEU A 293 8.60 29.57 5.73
CA LEU A 293 8.66 29.42 7.18
C LEU A 293 9.95 28.71 7.62
N VAL A 294 10.23 27.53 7.05
CA VAL A 294 11.44 26.76 7.37
C VAL A 294 12.70 27.55 7.02
N GLY A 295 12.72 28.23 5.88
CA GLY A 295 13.85 29.08 5.47
C GLY A 295 14.08 30.26 6.41
N LYS A 296 13.01 30.98 6.77
CA LYS A 296 13.04 32.10 7.72
C LYS A 296 13.54 31.64 9.10
N ALA A 297 12.98 30.54 9.62
CA ALA A 297 13.37 29.99 10.91
C ALA A 297 14.84 29.52 10.92
N ASN A 298 15.30 28.84 9.86
CA ASN A 298 16.71 28.44 9.73
C ASN A 298 17.66 29.63 9.65
N SER A 299 17.29 30.68 8.91
CA SER A 299 18.12 31.89 8.80
C SER A 299 18.24 32.59 10.15
N ASN A 300 17.14 32.74 10.88
CA ASN A 300 17.14 33.32 12.22
C ASN A 300 17.92 32.45 13.20
N LEU A 301 17.71 31.13 13.19
CA LEU A 301 18.43 30.16 14.02
C LEU A 301 19.94 30.24 13.80
N ALA A 302 20.38 30.30 12.54
CA ALA A 302 21.79 30.44 12.19
C ALA A 302 22.38 31.77 12.70
N ASP A 303 21.65 32.88 12.55
CA ASP A 303 22.08 34.19 13.05
C ASP A 303 22.27 34.17 14.58
N VAL A 304 21.31 33.64 15.34
CA VAL A 304 21.42 33.52 16.80
C VAL A 304 22.62 32.64 17.19
N ILE A 305 22.78 31.46 16.58
CA ILE A 305 23.89 30.54 16.91
C ILE A 305 25.26 31.16 16.64
N LEU A 306 25.43 31.81 15.48
CA LEU A 306 26.69 32.46 15.12
C LEU A 306 27.06 33.57 16.10
N LYS A 307 26.07 34.32 16.59
CA LYS A 307 26.28 35.45 17.50
C LYS A 307 26.46 35.02 18.95
N LEU A 308 25.76 33.99 19.42
CA LEU A 308 26.03 33.35 20.71
C LEU A 308 27.43 32.75 20.78
N GLY A 309 27.95 32.26 19.65
CA GLY A 309 29.34 31.79 19.56
C GLY A 309 30.40 32.88 19.82
N LEU A 310 30.02 34.17 19.77
CA LEU A 310 30.92 35.30 20.07
C LEU A 310 30.92 35.67 21.57
N PHE A 311 30.05 35.06 22.37
CA PHE A 311 29.95 35.31 23.80
C PHE A 311 30.98 34.49 24.56
N GLU A 312 32.21 35.01 24.61
CA GLU A 312 33.29 34.43 25.39
C GLU A 312 33.45 35.14 26.75
N ARG A 313 34.04 34.43 27.72
CA ARG A 313 34.49 35.02 28.98
C ARG A 313 35.60 36.03 28.67
N SER A 314 35.61 37.18 29.33
CA SER A 314 36.72 38.13 29.22
C SER A 314 38.04 37.45 29.61
N ASP A 315 39.05 37.48 28.72
CA ASP A 315 40.41 36.96 28.96
C ASP A 315 41.01 37.46 30.27
N ILE A 316 40.62 38.66 30.71
CA ILE A 316 41.12 39.31 31.92
C ILE A 316 40.56 38.67 33.19
N ALA A 317 39.29 38.27 33.16
CA ALA A 317 38.65 37.53 34.25
C ALA A 317 39.17 36.09 34.40
N TRP A 318 40.02 35.63 33.47
CA TRP A 318 40.75 34.36 33.58
C TRP A 318 42.15 34.53 34.19
N LYS A 319 42.73 35.73 34.07
CA LYS A 319 44.11 36.02 34.50
C LYS A 319 44.20 36.52 35.94
N ASP A 320 43.17 37.18 36.46
CA ASP A 320 43.16 37.77 37.81
C ASP A 320 41.86 37.44 38.55
N ALA A 321 41.99 36.93 39.77
CA ALA A 321 40.90 36.54 40.65
C ALA A 321 39.97 37.72 41.00
N LYS A 322 40.49 38.95 41.05
CA LYS A 322 39.70 40.16 41.36
C LYS A 322 38.59 40.40 40.33
N TYR A 323 38.90 40.29 39.05
CA TYR A 323 37.91 40.46 37.98
C TYR A 323 37.08 39.19 37.75
N ALA A 324 37.61 38.01 38.10
CA ALA A 324 36.81 36.79 38.13
C ALA A 324 35.63 36.93 39.10
N GLN A 325 35.86 37.48 40.29
CA GLN A 325 34.81 37.72 41.29
C GLN A 325 33.74 38.70 40.81
N ILE A 326 34.14 39.81 40.17
CA ILE A 326 33.20 40.77 39.56
C ILE A 326 32.39 40.11 38.45
N TRP A 327 33.04 39.32 37.60
CA TRP A 327 32.39 38.65 36.49
C TRP A 327 31.38 37.60 36.97
N GLU A 328 31.73 36.79 37.98
CA GLU A 328 30.83 35.79 38.56
C GLU A 328 29.61 36.45 39.22
N TYR A 329 29.84 37.50 40.02
CA TYR A 329 28.76 38.25 40.66
C TYR A 329 27.78 38.84 39.66
N LEU A 330 28.26 39.62 38.69
CA LEU A 330 27.37 40.24 37.70
C LEU A 330 26.71 39.19 36.79
N ARG A 331 27.38 38.08 36.48
CA ARG A 331 26.78 36.99 35.70
C ARG A 331 25.60 36.35 36.44
N ASP A 332 25.71 36.23 37.75
CA ASP A 332 24.65 35.65 38.59
C ASP A 332 23.52 36.67 38.83
N GLU A 333 23.85 37.95 39.09
CA GLU A 333 22.89 39.05 39.22
C GLU A 333 22.01 39.21 37.97
N PHE A 334 22.61 39.17 36.78
CA PHE A 334 21.89 39.24 35.50
C PHE A 334 21.35 37.88 35.01
N GLU A 335 21.48 36.83 35.82
CA GLU A 335 21.05 35.45 35.53
C GLU A 335 21.51 34.93 34.16
N LEU A 336 22.68 35.37 33.68
CA LEU A 336 23.10 35.09 32.30
C LEU A 336 23.09 33.60 32.00
N THR A 337 23.62 32.79 32.91
CA THR A 337 23.68 31.33 32.79
C THR A 337 22.29 30.71 32.58
N GLN A 338 21.28 31.18 33.31
CA GLN A 338 19.90 30.68 33.18
C GLN A 338 19.26 31.13 31.87
N ARG A 339 19.49 32.39 31.45
CA ARG A 339 19.00 32.91 30.17
C ARG A 339 19.62 32.17 28.98
N PHE A 340 20.91 31.87 29.04
CA PHE A 340 21.60 31.03 28.06
C PHE A 340 21.02 29.62 27.98
N ALA A 341 20.83 28.96 29.13
CA ALA A 341 20.27 27.61 29.17
C ALA A 341 18.83 27.57 28.64
N SER A 342 18.01 28.58 28.98
CA SER A 342 16.66 28.75 28.45
C SER A 342 16.67 28.95 26.93
N LEU A 343 17.57 29.80 26.43
CA LEU A 343 17.73 30.07 25.01
C LEU A 343 18.14 28.82 24.24
N ASP A 344 19.16 28.09 24.71
CA ASP A 344 19.61 26.82 24.11
C ASP A 344 18.49 25.78 24.05
N PHE A 345 17.71 25.65 25.13
CA PHE A 345 16.54 24.76 25.15
C PHE A 345 15.51 25.14 24.07
N LYS A 346 15.18 26.43 23.96
CA LYS A 346 14.23 26.93 22.95
C LYS A 346 14.77 26.77 21.52
N LEU A 347 16.07 26.98 21.30
CA LEU A 347 16.72 26.75 20.00
C LEU A 347 16.62 25.28 19.58
N LYS A 348 16.88 24.33 20.50
CA LYS A 348 16.71 22.90 20.25
C LYS A 348 15.27 22.53 19.91
N PHE A 349 14.28 23.15 20.57
CA PHE A 349 12.87 22.97 20.24
C PHE A 349 12.57 23.44 18.80
N VAL A 350 13.03 24.63 18.43
CA VAL A 350 12.87 25.16 17.07
C VAL A 350 13.53 24.24 16.04
N GLU A 351 14.75 23.78 16.31
CA GLU A 351 15.47 22.85 15.43
C GLU A 351 14.69 21.55 15.21
N HIS A 352 14.13 20.96 16.28
CA HIS A 352 13.32 19.74 16.17
C HIS A 352 12.07 19.96 15.31
N ASN A 353 11.35 21.07 15.50
CA ASN A 353 10.16 21.40 14.69
C ASN A 353 10.53 21.60 13.21
N ILE A 354 11.67 22.23 12.92
CA ILE A 354 12.15 22.40 11.55
C ILE A 354 12.41 21.03 10.90
N ARG A 355 13.10 20.11 11.59
CA ARG A 355 13.35 18.76 11.07
C ARG A 355 12.04 18.01 10.80
N PHE A 356 11.09 18.06 11.72
CA PHE A 356 9.76 17.46 11.56
C PHE A 356 9.04 17.97 10.30
N LEU A 357 9.03 19.29 10.07
CA LEU A 357 8.41 19.88 8.89
C LEU A 357 9.14 19.50 7.59
N GLN A 358 10.48 19.35 7.64
CA GLN A 358 11.27 18.84 6.51
C GLN A 358 10.93 17.38 6.19
N GLU A 359 10.70 16.53 7.19
CA GLU A 359 10.26 15.14 7.00
C GLU A 359 8.87 15.08 6.34
N ILE A 360 7.92 15.92 6.78
CA ILE A 360 6.60 16.04 6.14
C ILE A 360 6.73 16.43 4.65
N LEU A 361 7.62 17.38 4.36
CA LEU A 361 7.89 17.82 2.97
C LEU A 361 8.45 16.70 2.10
N GLN A 362 9.33 15.84 2.64
CA GLN A 362 9.92 14.72 1.92
C GLN A 362 8.90 13.60 1.69
N ASN A 363 8.10 13.25 2.69
CA ASN A 363 7.09 12.20 2.58
C ASN A 363 6.06 12.51 1.47
N ARG A 364 5.61 13.76 1.32
CA ARG A 364 4.69 14.14 0.23
C ARG A 364 5.25 13.91 -1.18
N LYS A 365 6.58 14.04 -1.37
CA LYS A 365 7.20 13.71 -2.67
C LYS A 365 7.22 12.20 -2.91
N SER A 366 7.48 11.42 -1.85
CA SER A 366 7.45 9.96 -1.92
C SER A 366 6.05 9.47 -2.32
N ASP A 367 5.00 10.00 -1.68
CA ASP A 367 3.62 9.61 -1.98
C ASP A 367 3.24 9.98 -3.42
N PHE A 368 3.61 11.17 -3.89
CA PHE A 368 3.34 11.57 -5.28
C PHE A 368 4.02 10.66 -6.30
N LEU A 369 5.29 10.33 -6.07
CA LEU A 369 6.04 9.42 -6.96
C LEU A 369 5.44 8.01 -6.95
N GLU A 370 5.01 7.53 -5.78
CA GLU A 370 4.34 6.23 -5.65
C GLU A 370 3.03 6.19 -6.46
N TRP A 371 2.18 7.21 -6.32
CA TRP A 371 0.95 7.32 -7.11
C TRP A 371 1.22 7.42 -8.61
N LEU A 372 2.25 8.17 -9.02
CA LEU A 372 2.63 8.31 -10.42
C LEU A 372 3.07 6.97 -11.01
N ILE A 373 3.85 6.18 -10.27
CA ILE A 373 4.27 4.83 -10.67
C ILE A 373 3.07 3.91 -10.82
N ILE A 374 2.10 3.94 -9.88
CA ILE A 374 0.89 3.13 -9.95
C ILE A 374 0.07 3.47 -11.20
N ILE A 375 -0.18 4.76 -11.46
CA ILE A 375 -0.92 5.22 -12.66
C ILE A 375 -0.21 4.79 -13.95
N LEU A 376 1.11 4.87 -13.97
CA LEU A 376 1.91 4.48 -15.13
C LEU A 376 1.88 2.96 -15.38
N ILE A 377 1.89 2.12 -14.34
CA ILE A 377 1.75 0.66 -14.47
C ILE A 377 0.33 0.30 -14.94
N ASP A 378 -0.71 0.93 -14.37
CA ASP A 378 -2.10 0.66 -14.74
C ASP A 378 -2.42 1.08 -16.17
N SER A 379 -1.91 2.24 -16.61
CA SER A 379 -2.05 2.70 -17.99
C SER A 379 -1.34 1.77 -18.98
N LEU A 380 -0.10 1.31 -18.69
CA LEU A 380 0.58 0.30 -19.49
C LEU A 380 -0.23 -1.00 -19.58
N SER A 381 -0.78 -1.48 -18.47
CA SER A 381 -1.62 -2.69 -18.43
C SER A 381 -2.87 -2.55 -19.31
N ALA A 382 -3.53 -1.39 -19.28
CA ALA A 382 -4.68 -1.09 -20.12
C ALA A 382 -4.33 -1.00 -21.61
N LEU A 383 -3.18 -0.40 -21.94
CA LEU A 383 -2.67 -0.32 -23.31
C LEU A 383 -2.33 -1.71 -23.85
N LEU A 384 -1.64 -2.56 -23.08
CA LEU A 384 -1.34 -3.94 -23.46
C LEU A 384 -2.61 -4.77 -23.71
N LEU A 385 -3.64 -4.59 -22.87
CA LEU A 385 -4.94 -5.24 -23.07
C LEU A 385 -5.61 -4.76 -24.37
N SER A 386 -5.55 -3.46 -24.64
CA SER A 386 -6.10 -2.87 -25.87
C SER A 386 -5.38 -3.41 -27.11
N CYS A 387 -4.04 -3.52 -27.09
CA CYS A 387 -3.26 -4.13 -28.16
C CYS A 387 -3.68 -5.58 -28.43
N THR A 388 -4.05 -6.32 -27.38
CA THR A 388 -4.54 -7.70 -27.51
C THR A 388 -5.90 -7.73 -28.21
N ASN A 389 -6.83 -6.86 -27.80
CA ASN A 389 -8.18 -6.79 -28.37
C ASN A 389 -8.19 -6.32 -29.84
N PHE A 390 -7.39 -5.31 -30.17
CA PHE A 390 -7.30 -4.73 -31.52
C PHE A 390 -6.29 -5.44 -32.43
N LYS A 391 -5.63 -6.52 -31.95
CA LYS A 391 -4.64 -7.30 -32.70
C LYS A 391 -3.47 -6.46 -33.24
N LEU A 392 -2.98 -5.49 -32.46
CA LEU A 392 -1.86 -4.61 -32.79
C LEU A 392 -0.52 -5.14 -32.23
N LEU A 393 0.20 -5.95 -33.03
CA LEU A 393 1.44 -6.60 -32.60
C LEU A 393 2.65 -5.65 -32.56
N SER A 394 2.77 -4.74 -33.53
CA SER A 394 3.88 -3.78 -33.63
C SER A 394 3.97 -2.88 -32.40
N GLU A 395 2.83 -2.31 -32.02
CA GLU A 395 2.64 -1.43 -30.88
C GLU A 395 2.85 -2.20 -29.57
N GLY A 396 2.33 -3.43 -29.49
CA GLY A 396 2.57 -4.32 -28.35
C GLY A 396 4.06 -4.62 -28.11
N LYS A 397 4.85 -4.81 -29.17
CA LYS A 397 6.31 -4.97 -29.07
C LYS A 397 7.02 -3.69 -28.61
N GLN A 398 6.56 -2.52 -29.07
CA GLN A 398 7.08 -1.24 -28.61
C GLN A 398 6.80 -1.02 -27.11
N LEU A 399 5.59 -1.34 -26.65
CA LEU A 399 5.25 -1.30 -25.23
C LEU A 399 6.09 -2.28 -24.42
N HIS A 400 6.33 -3.50 -24.93
CA HIS A 400 7.23 -4.44 -24.26
C HIS A 400 8.67 -3.91 -24.17
N ALA A 401 9.20 -3.29 -25.23
CA ALA A 401 10.51 -2.63 -25.19
C ALA A 401 10.55 -1.51 -24.13
N GLN A 402 9.49 -0.70 -24.02
CA GLN A 402 9.37 0.32 -22.97
C GLN A 402 9.40 -0.29 -21.57
N VAL A 403 8.66 -1.38 -21.34
CA VAL A 403 8.66 -2.10 -20.05
C VAL A 403 10.07 -2.56 -19.66
N ILE A 404 10.88 -3.01 -20.63
CA ILE A 404 12.28 -3.39 -20.40
C ILE A 404 13.13 -2.14 -20.05
N THR A 405 12.99 -1.05 -20.81
CA THR A 405 13.76 0.19 -20.55
C THR A 405 13.45 0.80 -19.18
N TRP A 406 12.22 0.64 -18.69
CA TRP A 406 11.81 1.11 -17.35
C TRP A 406 12.15 0.14 -16.23
N SER A 407 12.85 -0.97 -16.52
CA SER A 407 13.18 -2.02 -15.56
C SER A 407 11.95 -2.70 -14.91
N LEU A 408 10.80 -2.68 -15.59
CA LEU A 408 9.53 -3.21 -15.10
C LEU A 408 9.24 -4.65 -15.59
N GLN A 409 10.20 -5.32 -16.23
CA GLN A 409 10.03 -6.66 -16.82
C GLN A 409 9.65 -7.75 -15.81
N LYS A 410 9.93 -7.54 -14.52
CA LYS A 410 9.63 -8.48 -13.42
C LYS A 410 8.38 -8.10 -12.63
N ASN A 411 7.62 -7.10 -13.07
CA ASN A 411 6.43 -6.65 -12.35
C ASN A 411 5.31 -7.70 -12.41
N HIS A 412 4.71 -8.02 -11.26
CA HIS A 412 3.68 -9.05 -11.14
C HIS A 412 2.40 -8.78 -11.93
N THR A 413 2.07 -7.50 -12.21
CA THR A 413 0.88 -7.12 -12.98
C THR A 413 1.10 -7.19 -14.49
N LEU A 414 2.30 -6.78 -14.94
CA LEU A 414 2.62 -6.65 -16.37
C LEU A 414 2.98 -7.98 -17.01
N VAL A 415 3.67 -8.87 -16.27
CA VAL A 415 4.08 -10.19 -16.79
C VAL A 415 2.90 -11.00 -17.36
N PRO A 416 1.78 -11.22 -16.64
CA PRO A 416 0.63 -11.92 -17.23
C PRO A 416 0.04 -11.23 -18.47
N LYS A 417 0.04 -9.89 -18.51
CA LYS A 417 -0.50 -9.12 -19.66
C LYS A 417 0.38 -9.26 -20.89
N LEU A 418 1.70 -9.17 -20.73
CA LEU A 418 2.66 -9.44 -21.80
C LEU A 418 2.54 -10.88 -22.32
N VAL A 419 2.40 -11.85 -21.42
CA VAL A 419 2.20 -13.26 -21.80
C VAL A 419 0.89 -13.44 -22.57
N SER A 420 -0.20 -12.80 -22.13
CA SER A 420 -1.48 -12.84 -22.85
C SER A 420 -1.40 -12.20 -24.24
N LEU A 421 -0.65 -11.11 -24.38
CA LEU A 421 -0.41 -10.45 -25.66
C LEU A 421 0.28 -11.43 -26.64
N TYR A 422 1.44 -11.97 -26.26
CA TYR A 422 2.19 -12.87 -27.14
C TYR A 422 1.45 -14.19 -27.43
N ALA A 423 0.71 -14.73 -26.44
CA ALA A 423 -0.15 -15.89 -26.61
C ALA A 423 -1.26 -15.64 -27.65
N ALA A 424 -1.92 -14.48 -27.62
CA ALA A 424 -2.97 -14.12 -28.57
C ALA A 424 -2.47 -14.06 -30.03
N PHE A 425 -1.22 -13.66 -30.24
CA PHE A 425 -0.58 -13.64 -31.57
C PHE A 425 0.08 -14.98 -31.96
N GLY A 426 0.05 -16.00 -31.11
CA GLY A 426 0.68 -17.29 -31.37
C GLY A 426 2.21 -17.30 -31.29
N LEU A 427 2.82 -16.24 -30.74
CA LEU A 427 4.27 -16.14 -30.53
C LEU A 427 4.67 -16.76 -29.19
N LEU A 428 4.51 -18.09 -29.08
CA LEU A 428 4.60 -18.81 -27.80
C LEU A 428 6.03 -18.83 -27.22
N ASP A 429 7.06 -18.79 -28.06
CA ASP A 429 8.46 -18.73 -27.59
C ASP A 429 8.76 -17.46 -26.80
N ASN A 430 8.24 -16.31 -27.26
CA ASN A 430 8.39 -15.04 -26.55
C ASN A 430 7.61 -15.05 -25.23
N ALA A 431 6.39 -15.60 -25.25
CA ALA A 431 5.58 -15.77 -24.04
C ALA A 431 6.30 -16.65 -23.00
N TYR A 432 6.89 -17.76 -23.46
CA TYR A 432 7.69 -18.66 -22.65
C TYR A 432 8.90 -17.96 -22.05
N PHE A 433 9.68 -17.23 -22.86
CA PHE A 433 10.83 -16.47 -22.39
C PHE A 433 10.46 -15.52 -21.25
N ILE A 434 9.39 -14.73 -21.41
CA ILE A 434 8.93 -13.76 -20.40
C ILE A 434 8.55 -14.45 -19.08
N VAL A 435 7.80 -15.55 -19.14
CA VAL A 435 7.44 -16.30 -17.93
C VAL A 435 8.69 -16.87 -17.24
N THR A 436 9.64 -17.40 -18.01
CA THR A 436 10.87 -17.97 -17.46
C THR A 436 11.85 -16.92 -16.91
N ASP A 437 11.95 -15.73 -17.51
CA ASP A 437 12.77 -14.66 -16.95
C ASP A 437 12.14 -14.04 -15.68
N SER A 438 10.80 -14.11 -15.57
CA SER A 438 10.09 -13.56 -14.42
C SER A 438 10.40 -14.30 -13.10
N HIS A 439 10.47 -13.54 -12.00
CA HIS A 439 10.50 -14.08 -10.62
C HIS A 439 9.10 -14.20 -10.00
N VAL A 440 8.04 -14.15 -10.83
CA VAL A 440 6.66 -14.21 -10.34
C VAL A 440 6.35 -15.65 -9.94
N LEU A 441 6.20 -15.89 -8.63
CA LEU A 441 5.86 -17.20 -8.07
C LEU A 441 4.35 -17.52 -8.13
N HIS A 442 3.62 -16.87 -9.02
CA HIS A 442 2.18 -17.06 -9.17
C HIS A 442 1.90 -18.02 -10.35
N PRO A 443 0.92 -18.94 -10.25
CA PRO A 443 0.61 -19.90 -11.33
C PRO A 443 0.00 -19.26 -12.58
N PHE A 444 -0.66 -18.09 -12.44
CA PHE A 444 -1.45 -17.46 -13.51
C PHE A 444 -0.71 -17.23 -14.85
N PRO A 445 0.52 -16.67 -14.92
CA PRO A 445 1.24 -16.54 -16.19
C PRO A 445 1.52 -17.89 -16.86
N TRP A 446 1.85 -18.91 -16.07
CA TRP A 446 2.05 -20.27 -16.55
C TRP A 446 0.75 -20.87 -17.07
N ASN A 447 -0.39 -20.62 -16.43
CA ASN A 447 -1.69 -21.08 -16.90
C ASN A 447 -2.07 -20.49 -18.26
N ILE A 448 -1.81 -19.19 -18.48
CA ILE A 448 -2.02 -18.56 -19.79
C ILE A 448 -1.16 -19.24 -20.85
N LEU A 449 0.12 -19.50 -20.53
CA LEU A 449 1.04 -20.16 -21.43
C LEU A 449 0.61 -21.60 -21.76
N ILE A 450 0.32 -22.42 -20.74
CA ILE A 450 -0.11 -23.83 -20.90
C ILE A 450 -1.43 -23.89 -21.67
N SER A 451 -2.42 -23.07 -21.31
CA SER A 451 -3.70 -23.03 -22.02
C SER A 451 -3.55 -22.61 -23.48
N SER A 452 -2.64 -21.67 -23.77
CA SER A 452 -2.32 -21.25 -25.13
C SER A 452 -1.70 -22.39 -25.94
N TYR A 453 -0.72 -23.12 -25.39
CA TYR A 453 -0.14 -24.31 -26.03
C TYR A 453 -1.20 -25.37 -26.35
N VAL A 454 -2.06 -25.70 -25.37
CA VAL A 454 -3.15 -26.67 -25.55
C VAL A 454 -4.15 -26.21 -26.62
N SER A 455 -4.48 -24.92 -26.69
CA SER A 455 -5.41 -24.38 -27.70
C SER A 455 -4.85 -24.44 -29.13
N LYS A 456 -3.53 -24.45 -29.28
CA LYS A 456 -2.82 -24.49 -30.56
C LYS A 456 -2.42 -25.91 -30.98
N GLY A 457 -2.68 -26.92 -30.13
CA GLY A 457 -2.34 -28.32 -30.41
C GLY A 457 -0.91 -28.72 -30.03
N HIS A 458 -0.16 -27.84 -29.37
CA HIS A 458 1.23 -28.06 -28.93
C HIS A 458 1.23 -28.73 -27.54
N PHE A 459 0.81 -29.99 -27.47
CA PHE A 459 0.55 -30.67 -26.19
C PHE A 459 1.83 -31.02 -25.43
N GLU A 460 2.93 -31.32 -26.13
CA GLU A 460 4.21 -31.67 -25.51
C GLU A 460 4.82 -30.46 -24.78
N GLU A 461 4.80 -29.29 -25.43
CA GLU A 461 5.28 -28.04 -24.86
C GLU A 461 4.42 -27.57 -23.69
N ALA A 462 3.11 -27.87 -23.71
CA ALA A 462 2.22 -27.63 -22.57
C ALA A 462 2.63 -28.45 -21.34
N ILE A 463 2.95 -29.73 -21.53
CA ILE A 463 3.45 -30.61 -20.45
C ILE A 463 4.81 -30.13 -19.95
N PHE A 464 5.73 -29.79 -20.85
CA PHE A 464 7.05 -29.28 -20.48
C PHE A 464 6.97 -27.97 -19.70
N ALA A 465 6.08 -27.05 -20.10
CA ALA A 465 5.84 -25.80 -19.36
C ALA A 465 5.32 -26.07 -17.93
N TYR A 466 4.43 -27.07 -17.76
CA TYR A 466 3.97 -27.48 -16.44
C TYR A 466 5.10 -28.09 -15.59
N GLU A 467 5.95 -28.96 -16.16
CA GLU A 467 7.10 -29.51 -15.44
C GLU A 467 8.05 -28.40 -14.97
N ARG A 468 8.32 -27.41 -15.82
CA ARG A 468 9.14 -26.25 -15.42
C ARG A 468 8.50 -25.42 -14.31
N MET A 469 7.18 -25.24 -14.35
CA MET A 469 6.44 -24.57 -13.27
C MET A 469 6.63 -25.34 -11.94
N ALA A 470 6.51 -26.67 -11.96
CA ALA A 470 6.69 -27.52 -10.80
C ALA A 470 8.15 -27.52 -10.27
N ILE A 471 9.15 -27.55 -11.16
CA ILE A 471 10.58 -27.45 -10.78
C ILE A 471 10.87 -26.12 -10.05
N ARG A 472 10.18 -25.04 -10.42
CA ARG A 472 10.27 -23.74 -9.75
C ARG A 472 9.51 -23.66 -8.42
N GLN A 473 8.95 -24.77 -7.93
CA GLN A 473 8.18 -24.85 -6.69
C GLN A 473 6.95 -23.92 -6.69
N ILE A 474 6.41 -23.61 -7.87
CA ILE A 474 5.16 -22.86 -8.01
C ILE A 474 4.02 -23.88 -7.88
N ILE A 475 3.20 -23.72 -6.83
CA ILE A 475 2.09 -24.63 -6.54
C ILE A 475 1.04 -24.53 -7.65
N PRO A 476 0.80 -25.59 -8.45
CA PRO A 476 -0.23 -25.55 -9.49
C PRO A 476 -1.61 -25.31 -8.90
N ASP A 477 -2.45 -24.56 -9.63
CA ASP A 477 -3.85 -24.35 -9.24
C ASP A 477 -4.80 -25.27 -10.05
N ASN A 478 -6.10 -25.16 -9.77
CA ASN A 478 -7.12 -25.97 -10.44
C ASN A 478 -7.08 -25.78 -11.98
N PHE A 479 -6.78 -24.57 -12.46
CA PHE A 479 -6.68 -24.30 -13.89
C PHE A 479 -5.44 -24.97 -14.49
N SER A 480 -4.28 -24.88 -13.82
CA SER A 480 -3.05 -25.57 -14.22
C SER A 480 -3.31 -27.05 -14.46
N TYR A 481 -3.97 -27.71 -13.50
CA TYR A 481 -4.28 -29.14 -13.57
C TYR A 481 -5.24 -29.46 -14.72
N THR A 482 -6.29 -28.67 -14.93
CA THR A 482 -7.23 -28.92 -16.04
C THR A 482 -6.56 -28.85 -17.41
N TYR A 483 -5.69 -27.86 -17.64
CA TYR A 483 -5.01 -27.70 -18.93
C TYR A 483 -3.99 -28.80 -19.16
N VAL A 484 -3.17 -29.14 -18.15
CA VAL A 484 -2.17 -30.19 -18.32
C VAL A 484 -2.80 -31.57 -18.47
N LEU A 485 -3.89 -31.87 -17.75
CA LEU A 485 -4.63 -33.13 -17.91
C LEU A 485 -5.28 -33.23 -19.28
N LYS A 486 -5.79 -32.12 -19.83
CA LYS A 486 -6.26 -32.06 -21.21
C LYS A 486 -5.12 -32.34 -22.19
N ALA A 487 -3.95 -31.72 -22.02
CA ALA A 487 -2.77 -31.99 -22.85
C ALA A 487 -2.37 -33.48 -22.78
N CYS A 488 -2.37 -34.06 -21.58
CA CYS A 488 -2.12 -35.49 -21.39
C CYS A 488 -3.14 -36.32 -22.16
N ALA A 489 -4.44 -36.02 -22.06
CA ALA A 489 -5.50 -36.76 -22.73
C ALA A 489 -5.41 -36.72 -24.27
N GLU A 490 -4.86 -35.64 -24.85
CA GLU A 490 -4.65 -35.52 -26.30
C GLU A 490 -3.34 -36.18 -26.76
N GLN A 491 -2.27 -36.17 -25.95
CA GLN A 491 -0.96 -36.71 -26.34
C GLN A 491 -0.80 -38.23 -26.08
N SER A 492 -1.84 -38.92 -25.62
CA SER A 492 -1.77 -40.34 -25.30
C SER A 492 -0.73 -40.73 -24.20
N ASN A 493 -0.34 -39.80 -23.30
CA ASN A 493 0.62 -40.03 -22.21
C ASN A 493 -0.03 -40.32 -20.83
N LEU A 494 -0.39 -41.58 -20.58
CA LEU A 494 -1.01 -42.03 -19.32
C LEU A 494 -0.06 -41.91 -18.10
N ASP A 495 1.23 -42.21 -18.29
CA ASP A 495 2.20 -42.20 -17.20
C ASP A 495 2.39 -40.82 -16.60
N PHE A 496 2.45 -39.79 -17.46
CA PHE A 496 2.50 -38.41 -17.00
C PHE A 496 1.17 -37.97 -16.36
N GLY A 497 0.03 -38.35 -16.94
CA GLY A 497 -1.28 -38.13 -16.32
C GLY A 497 -1.39 -38.70 -14.89
N LYS A 498 -0.85 -39.90 -14.66
CA LYS A 498 -0.76 -40.50 -13.31
C LYS A 498 0.17 -39.71 -12.37
N LYS A 499 1.28 -39.16 -12.86
CA LYS A 499 2.15 -38.26 -12.06
C LYS A 499 1.39 -36.99 -11.64
N VAL A 500 0.67 -36.36 -12.56
CA VAL A 500 -0.15 -35.17 -12.28
C VAL A 500 -1.25 -35.50 -11.27
N HIS A 501 -1.93 -36.64 -11.41
CA HIS A 501 -2.95 -37.08 -10.45
C HIS A 501 -2.37 -37.28 -9.04
N ARG A 502 -1.16 -37.83 -8.89
CA ARG A 502 -0.48 -37.88 -7.59
C ARG A 502 -0.19 -36.48 -7.02
N SER A 503 0.21 -35.53 -7.88
CA SER A 503 0.41 -34.13 -7.48
C SER A 503 -0.88 -33.47 -7.00
N ILE A 504 -2.02 -33.75 -7.64
CA ILE A 504 -3.34 -33.27 -7.21
C ILE A 504 -3.67 -33.81 -5.82
N ASN A 505 -3.50 -35.12 -5.59
CA ASN A 505 -3.80 -35.75 -4.31
C ASN A 505 -2.87 -35.27 -3.18
N ALA A 506 -1.64 -34.88 -3.50
CA ALA A 506 -0.70 -34.28 -2.56
C ALA A 506 -1.00 -32.80 -2.27
N SER A 507 -1.76 -32.12 -3.14
CA SER A 507 -2.11 -30.72 -2.95
C SER A 507 -3.25 -30.56 -1.93
N SER A 508 -3.21 -29.51 -1.11
CA SER A 508 -4.28 -29.16 -0.17
C SER A 508 -5.53 -28.56 -0.85
N LEU A 509 -5.60 -28.65 -2.18
CA LEU A 509 -6.73 -28.14 -2.95
C LEU A 509 -7.90 -29.09 -2.72
N ASN A 510 -8.91 -28.61 -1.99
CA ASN A 510 -10.20 -29.28 -1.87
C ASN A 510 -10.65 -29.70 -3.28
N TRP A 511 -10.80 -31.01 -3.47
CA TRP A 511 -11.16 -31.66 -4.72
C TRP A 511 -12.13 -30.82 -5.56
N ASN A 512 -11.58 -30.18 -6.60
CA ASN A 512 -12.34 -29.30 -7.46
C ASN A 512 -13.00 -30.10 -8.59
N LEU A 513 -14.27 -29.84 -8.84
CA LEU A 513 -15.07 -30.56 -9.82
C LEU A 513 -14.50 -30.46 -11.25
N PHE A 514 -13.94 -29.32 -11.64
CA PHE A 514 -13.30 -29.16 -12.95
C PHE A 514 -12.07 -30.06 -13.10
N VAL A 515 -11.27 -30.21 -12.04
CA VAL A 515 -10.10 -31.09 -12.02
C VAL A 515 -10.53 -32.56 -12.10
N GLN A 516 -11.59 -32.93 -11.37
CA GLN A 516 -12.14 -34.29 -11.44
C GLN A 516 -12.70 -34.61 -12.84
N ASN A 517 -13.39 -33.67 -13.47
CA ASN A 517 -13.89 -33.83 -14.84
C ASN A 517 -12.74 -34.06 -15.83
N ALA A 518 -11.65 -33.28 -15.69
CA ALA A 518 -10.45 -33.46 -16.52
C ALA A 518 -9.77 -34.81 -16.26
N LEU A 519 -9.71 -35.29 -15.02
CA LEU A 519 -9.19 -36.62 -14.68
C LEU A 519 -10.05 -37.74 -15.28
N VAL A 520 -11.38 -37.64 -15.16
CA VAL A 520 -12.32 -38.62 -15.74
C VAL A 520 -12.18 -38.67 -17.26
N SER A 521 -12.10 -37.50 -17.91
CA SER A 521 -11.90 -37.43 -19.36
C SER A 521 -10.55 -38.03 -19.78
N MET A 522 -9.48 -37.74 -19.04
CA MET A 522 -8.15 -38.28 -19.28
C MET A 522 -8.17 -39.81 -19.14
N TYR A 523 -8.50 -40.36 -17.97
CA TYR A 523 -8.52 -41.81 -17.74
C TYR A 523 -9.52 -42.56 -18.63
N GLY A 524 -10.68 -41.96 -18.93
CA GLY A 524 -11.68 -42.52 -19.83
C GLY A 524 -11.15 -42.77 -21.23
N ARG A 525 -10.31 -41.88 -21.77
CA ARG A 525 -9.65 -42.10 -23.08
C ARG A 525 -8.63 -43.24 -23.07
N TYR A 526 -8.03 -43.56 -21.91
CA TYR A 526 -7.00 -44.59 -21.78
C TYR A 526 -7.50 -45.96 -21.34
N GLY A 527 -8.78 -46.09 -21.00
CA GLY A 527 -9.35 -47.37 -20.59
C GLY A 527 -9.04 -47.77 -19.14
N ASP A 528 -8.40 -46.91 -18.33
CA ASP A 528 -8.27 -47.10 -16.88
C ASP A 528 -9.58 -46.69 -16.18
N LEU A 529 -10.61 -47.47 -16.47
CA LEU A 529 -12.00 -47.17 -16.15
C LEU A 529 -12.30 -47.33 -14.66
N GLU A 530 -11.53 -48.15 -13.95
CA GLU A 530 -11.61 -48.26 -12.49
C GLU A 530 -11.21 -46.95 -11.81
N THR A 531 -10.09 -46.36 -12.23
CA THR A 531 -9.63 -45.06 -11.70
C THR A 531 -10.57 -43.94 -12.12
N ALA A 532 -11.06 -43.95 -13.37
CA ALA A 532 -12.06 -43.00 -13.83
C ALA A 532 -13.35 -43.07 -12.99
N ARG A 533 -13.84 -44.29 -12.70
CA ARG A 533 -15.04 -44.51 -11.87
C ARG A 533 -14.84 -44.11 -10.42
N SER A 534 -13.68 -44.38 -9.86
CA SER A 534 -13.32 -43.96 -8.50
C SER A 534 -13.33 -42.44 -8.37
N ASN A 535 -12.68 -41.73 -9.30
CA ASN A 535 -12.66 -40.28 -9.36
C ASN A 535 -14.06 -39.68 -9.55
N PHE A 536 -14.89 -40.31 -10.39
CA PHE A 536 -16.28 -39.91 -10.60
C PHE A 536 -17.15 -40.08 -9.35
N LYS A 537 -17.01 -41.21 -8.63
CA LYS A 537 -17.67 -41.41 -7.32
C LYS A 537 -17.20 -40.38 -6.29
N GLY A 538 -15.91 -40.04 -6.30
CA GLY A 538 -15.36 -38.95 -5.49
C GLY A 538 -16.02 -37.60 -5.80
N ALA A 539 -16.23 -37.28 -7.08
CA ALA A 539 -16.92 -36.07 -7.51
C ALA A 539 -18.37 -36.01 -7.02
N LEU A 540 -19.12 -37.12 -7.16
CA LEU A 540 -20.48 -37.24 -6.62
C LEU A 540 -20.52 -37.08 -5.10
N LYS A 541 -19.55 -37.61 -4.37
CA LYS A 541 -19.46 -37.49 -2.91
C LYS A 541 -19.27 -36.05 -2.44
N LEU A 542 -18.44 -35.25 -3.13
CA LEU A 542 -18.25 -33.83 -2.81
C LEU A 542 -19.52 -33.02 -3.01
N ILE A 543 -20.28 -33.31 -4.07
CA ILE A 543 -21.55 -32.65 -4.34
C ILE A 543 -22.57 -32.99 -3.25
N CYS A 544 -22.62 -34.26 -2.83
CA CYS A 544 -23.45 -34.66 -1.69
C CYS A 544 -23.01 -33.97 -0.38
N GLN A 545 -21.71 -33.75 -0.16
CA GLN A 545 -21.19 -33.00 0.99
C GLN A 545 -21.51 -31.50 0.91
N MET A 546 -21.44 -30.89 -0.28
CA MET A 546 -21.87 -29.51 -0.52
C MET A 546 -23.38 -29.32 -0.32
N ARG A 547 -24.18 -30.34 -0.67
CA ARG A 547 -25.63 -30.37 -0.43
C ARG A 547 -25.99 -30.45 1.05
N MET A 548 -25.18 -31.13 1.86
CA MET A 548 -25.43 -31.34 3.31
C MET A 548 -24.84 -30.25 4.22
N SER A 549 -23.92 -29.42 3.73
CA SER A 549 -23.29 -28.32 4.49
C SER A 549 -24.04 -26.99 4.40
N GLY A 550 -25.32 -27.02 4.04
CA GLY A 550 -26.20 -25.85 3.90
C GLY A 550 -26.51 -25.14 5.22
N HIS A 551 -25.59 -24.30 5.69
CA HIS A 551 -25.93 -23.12 6.47
C HIS A 551 -25.50 -21.88 5.67
N HIS A 552 -26.49 -21.20 5.08
CA HIS A 552 -26.40 -19.89 4.42
C HIS A 552 -25.49 -19.74 3.19
N LEU A 553 -25.84 -20.36 2.05
CA LEU A 553 -25.43 -19.88 0.73
C LEU A 553 -26.62 -19.85 -0.24
N ASP A 554 -26.65 -18.81 -1.07
CA ASP A 554 -27.73 -18.49 -2.01
C ASP A 554 -28.16 -19.69 -2.88
N PRO A 555 -29.46 -19.87 -3.16
CA PRO A 555 -29.97 -20.89 -4.10
C PRO A 555 -29.27 -20.84 -5.47
N VAL A 556 -28.82 -19.65 -5.88
CA VAL A 556 -28.09 -19.41 -7.14
C VAL A 556 -26.71 -20.07 -7.13
N ALA A 557 -25.98 -20.10 -6.01
CA ALA A 557 -24.67 -20.75 -5.92
C ALA A 557 -24.78 -22.29 -5.91
N VAL A 558 -25.86 -22.82 -5.34
CA VAL A 558 -26.19 -24.25 -5.39
C VAL A 558 -26.59 -24.66 -6.81
N ILE A 559 -27.36 -23.83 -7.52
CA ILE A 559 -27.69 -24.04 -8.93
C ILE A 559 -26.43 -23.98 -9.82
N ILE A 560 -25.55 -22.99 -9.62
CA ILE A 560 -24.27 -22.88 -10.36
C ILE A 560 -23.32 -24.05 -10.04
N GLY A 561 -23.33 -24.57 -8.80
CA GLY A 561 -22.56 -25.76 -8.41
C GLY A 561 -23.11 -27.05 -9.01
N LEU A 562 -24.43 -27.18 -9.14
CA LEU A 562 -25.10 -28.30 -9.80
C LEU A 562 -24.93 -28.25 -11.33
N GLU A 563 -24.88 -27.04 -11.91
CA GLU A 563 -24.47 -26.81 -13.31
C GLU A 563 -22.99 -27.20 -13.54
N ALA A 564 -22.13 -27.29 -12.53
CA ALA A 564 -20.74 -27.68 -12.74
C ALA A 564 -20.53 -29.21 -12.86
N THR A 565 -21.48 -30.04 -12.39
CA THR A 565 -21.68 -31.42 -12.91
C THR A 565 -22.59 -31.36 -14.11
N ASN A 566 -22.21 -30.50 -15.05
CA ASN A 566 -22.90 -30.42 -16.31
C ASN A 566 -22.94 -31.81 -16.93
N VAL A 567 -23.96 -32.03 -17.74
CA VAL A 567 -24.11 -33.17 -18.63
C VAL A 567 -22.77 -33.55 -19.31
N ILE A 568 -21.84 -32.60 -19.49
CA ILE A 568 -20.44 -32.77 -19.89
C ILE A 568 -19.65 -33.85 -19.09
N THR A 569 -19.72 -33.90 -17.76
CA THR A 569 -19.00 -34.92 -16.96
C THR A 569 -19.56 -36.31 -17.22
N TRP A 570 -20.89 -36.41 -17.21
CA TRP A 570 -21.60 -37.63 -17.52
C TRP A 570 -21.36 -38.06 -18.96
N ASN A 571 -21.32 -37.13 -19.91
CA ASN A 571 -20.94 -37.38 -21.29
C ASN A 571 -19.53 -37.92 -21.39
N SER A 572 -18.59 -37.34 -20.64
CA SER A 572 -17.19 -37.76 -20.67
C SER A 572 -17.01 -39.19 -20.13
N ILE A 573 -17.68 -39.53 -19.03
CA ILE A 573 -17.60 -40.89 -18.49
C ILE A 573 -18.37 -41.90 -19.35
N ILE A 574 -19.61 -41.59 -19.75
CA ILE A 574 -20.42 -42.47 -20.60
C ILE A 574 -19.72 -42.70 -21.95
N SER A 575 -19.16 -41.65 -22.57
CA SER A 575 -18.39 -41.77 -23.81
C SER A 575 -17.08 -42.55 -23.61
N GLY A 576 -16.42 -42.41 -22.45
CA GLY A 576 -15.24 -43.20 -22.10
C GLY A 576 -15.57 -44.70 -22.02
N PHE A 577 -16.58 -45.08 -21.24
CA PHE A 577 -17.03 -46.48 -21.17
C PHE A 577 -17.54 -47.00 -22.53
N ALA A 578 -18.19 -46.14 -23.30
CA ALA A 578 -18.67 -46.45 -24.64
C ALA A 578 -17.54 -46.74 -25.65
N GLN A 579 -16.43 -46.01 -25.60
CA GLN A 579 -15.29 -46.18 -26.51
C GLN A 579 -14.54 -47.50 -26.29
N TRP A 580 -14.57 -48.04 -25.08
CA TRP A 580 -13.91 -49.29 -24.70
C TRP A 580 -14.87 -50.51 -24.72
N ASP A 581 -15.99 -50.40 -25.43
CA ASP A 581 -17.01 -51.46 -25.61
C ASP A 581 -17.61 -52.02 -24.30
N LEU A 582 -17.61 -51.23 -23.22
CA LEU A 582 -18.23 -51.57 -21.93
C LEU A 582 -19.66 -51.03 -21.84
N CYS A 583 -20.54 -51.63 -22.65
CA CYS A 583 -21.89 -51.14 -22.93
C CYS A 583 -22.82 -51.23 -21.72
N GLU A 584 -22.65 -52.23 -20.86
CA GLU A 584 -23.47 -52.44 -19.66
C GLU A 584 -23.22 -51.35 -18.63
N GLU A 585 -21.95 -51.03 -18.38
CA GLU A 585 -21.54 -49.96 -17.48
C GLU A 585 -21.95 -48.58 -18.00
N ALA A 586 -21.81 -48.33 -19.30
CA ALA A 586 -22.29 -47.09 -19.92
C ALA A 586 -23.81 -46.93 -19.74
N THR A 587 -24.58 -47.99 -19.94
CA THR A 587 -26.04 -48.02 -19.77
C THR A 587 -26.46 -47.87 -18.31
N PHE A 588 -25.73 -48.50 -17.40
CA PHE A 588 -25.92 -48.33 -15.96
C PHE A 588 -25.71 -46.87 -15.53
N LEU A 589 -24.63 -46.24 -15.98
CA LEU A 589 -24.35 -44.82 -15.69
C LEU A 589 -25.43 -43.89 -16.27
N PHE A 590 -25.96 -44.20 -17.45
CA PHE A 590 -27.07 -43.44 -18.02
C PHE A 590 -28.36 -43.57 -17.21
N ARG A 591 -28.67 -44.76 -16.69
CA ARG A 591 -29.80 -44.97 -15.78
C ARG A 591 -29.59 -44.20 -14.47
N GLU A 592 -28.37 -44.19 -13.91
CA GLU A 592 -28.05 -43.37 -12.75
C GLU A 592 -28.22 -41.86 -13.03
N LEU A 593 -27.81 -41.37 -14.20
CA LEU A 593 -28.02 -39.99 -14.63
C LEU A 593 -29.51 -39.61 -14.62
N LEU A 594 -30.37 -40.48 -15.16
CA LEU A 594 -31.82 -40.28 -15.15
C LEU A 594 -32.41 -40.32 -13.75
N LEU A 595 -31.91 -41.21 -12.87
CA LEU A 595 -32.37 -41.33 -11.48
C LEU A 595 -32.01 -40.10 -10.64
N ILE A 596 -30.89 -39.44 -10.95
CA ILE A 596 -30.46 -38.19 -10.31
C ILE A 596 -31.28 -36.98 -10.81
N GLY A 597 -32.06 -37.15 -11.89
CA GLY A 597 -32.93 -36.12 -12.45
C GLY A 597 -32.21 -35.16 -13.41
N ILE A 598 -31.02 -35.53 -13.91
CA ILE A 598 -30.31 -34.75 -14.93
C ILE A 598 -30.78 -35.22 -16.30
N GLU A 599 -31.22 -34.28 -17.15
CA GLU A 599 -31.67 -34.62 -18.51
C GLU A 599 -30.46 -34.89 -19.44
N PRO A 600 -30.43 -36.04 -20.15
CA PRO A 600 -29.38 -36.34 -21.12
C PRO A 600 -29.39 -35.35 -22.28
N SER A 601 -28.20 -34.90 -22.69
CA SER A 601 -28.01 -34.09 -23.89
C SER A 601 -27.97 -34.95 -25.15
N TYR A 602 -28.09 -34.30 -26.31
CA TYR A 602 -27.88 -34.96 -27.61
C TYR A 602 -26.51 -35.66 -27.71
N VAL A 603 -25.46 -35.10 -27.08
CA VAL A 603 -24.11 -35.71 -27.03
C VAL A 603 -24.12 -36.98 -26.16
N THR A 604 -24.88 -36.99 -25.06
CA THR A 604 -25.02 -38.16 -24.18
C THR A 604 -25.65 -39.33 -24.94
N LEU A 605 -26.75 -39.04 -25.64
CA LEU A 605 -27.51 -40.03 -26.40
C LEU A 605 -26.69 -40.54 -27.59
N ALA A 606 -25.98 -39.64 -28.29
CA ALA A 606 -25.10 -40.02 -29.38
C ALA A 606 -23.90 -40.87 -28.92
N GLY A 607 -23.36 -40.62 -27.72
CA GLY A 607 -22.25 -41.39 -27.17
C GLY A 607 -22.63 -42.81 -26.71
N ILE A 608 -23.88 -43.00 -26.27
CA ILE A 608 -24.35 -44.29 -25.71
C ILE A 608 -24.99 -45.24 -26.75
N LEU A 609 -25.41 -44.72 -27.89
CA LEU A 609 -26.00 -45.51 -28.98
C LEU A 609 -24.99 -46.44 -29.71
N PRO A 610 -23.73 -46.05 -29.97
CA PRO A 610 -22.74 -46.93 -30.61
C PRO A 610 -22.40 -48.19 -29.79
N PRO A 611 -22.22 -48.16 -28.46
CA PRO A 611 -22.04 -49.38 -27.66
C PRO A 611 -23.21 -50.37 -27.78
N ALA A 612 -24.44 -49.89 -28.03
CA ALA A 612 -25.62 -50.75 -28.19
C ALA A 612 -25.62 -51.59 -29.50
N ARG A 613 -24.53 -51.58 -30.27
CA ARG A 613 -24.39 -52.16 -31.62
C ARG A 613 -24.51 -53.68 -31.72
N VAL A 614 -23.96 -54.49 -30.80
CA VAL A 614 -23.77 -55.94 -31.08
C VAL A 614 -24.27 -56.88 -29.97
N ALA A 615 -24.10 -56.54 -28.69
CA ALA A 615 -24.43 -57.46 -27.59
C ALA A 615 -25.83 -57.27 -26.98
N ASN A 616 -26.43 -56.08 -27.10
CA ASN A 616 -27.69 -55.74 -26.39
C ASN A 616 -28.62 -54.79 -27.19
N LEU A 617 -29.22 -55.29 -28.27
CA LEU A 617 -30.25 -54.56 -29.03
C LEU A 617 -31.42 -54.08 -28.15
N GLN A 618 -31.66 -54.73 -27.01
CA GLN A 618 -32.70 -54.36 -26.07
C GLN A 618 -32.47 -52.95 -25.49
N HIS A 619 -31.25 -52.62 -25.08
CA HIS A 619 -30.91 -51.27 -24.60
C HIS A 619 -31.02 -50.22 -25.72
N GLY A 620 -30.61 -50.57 -26.94
CA GLY A 620 -30.80 -49.69 -28.12
C GLY A 620 -32.27 -49.35 -28.39
N LYS A 621 -33.19 -50.32 -28.20
CA LYS A 621 -34.63 -50.09 -28.30
C LYS A 621 -35.18 -49.22 -27.15
N GLU A 622 -34.68 -49.40 -25.93
CA GLU A 622 -35.02 -48.54 -24.80
C GLU A 622 -34.65 -47.08 -25.08
N PHE A 623 -33.44 -46.83 -25.60
CA PHE A 623 -33.01 -45.50 -26.01
C PHE A 623 -33.81 -44.95 -27.18
N HIS A 624 -34.13 -45.76 -28.20
CA HIS A 624 -35.01 -45.34 -29.29
C HIS A 624 -36.39 -44.91 -28.77
N CYS A 625 -37.02 -45.70 -27.88
CA CYS A 625 -38.28 -45.32 -27.25
C CYS A 625 -38.16 -44.03 -26.42
N TYR A 626 -37.05 -43.83 -25.72
CA TYR A 626 -36.78 -42.60 -24.97
C TYR A 626 -36.68 -41.38 -25.89
N ILE A 627 -35.93 -41.49 -26.99
CA ILE A 627 -35.72 -40.43 -27.99
C ILE A 627 -37.05 -40.11 -28.70
N ALA A 628 -37.77 -41.13 -29.17
CA ALA A 628 -39.01 -40.96 -29.93
C ALA A 628 -40.14 -40.30 -29.13
N ARG A 629 -40.12 -40.41 -27.80
CA ARG A 629 -41.11 -39.81 -26.90
C ARG A 629 -40.88 -38.33 -26.61
N ARG A 630 -39.75 -37.75 -27.02
CA ARG A 630 -39.40 -36.34 -26.77
C ARG A 630 -39.31 -35.57 -28.08
N GLU A 631 -40.10 -34.51 -28.20
CA GLU A 631 -40.14 -33.67 -29.41
C GLU A 631 -38.81 -32.96 -29.65
N GLU A 632 -38.07 -32.64 -28.58
CA GLU A 632 -36.78 -31.95 -28.60
C GLU A 632 -35.72 -32.64 -29.47
N PHE A 633 -35.79 -33.96 -29.63
CA PHE A 633 -34.80 -34.74 -30.37
C PHE A 633 -35.20 -35.06 -31.81
N GLN A 634 -36.44 -34.75 -32.22
CA GLN A 634 -36.91 -35.09 -33.57
C GLN A 634 -36.11 -34.39 -34.68
N GLY A 635 -35.65 -33.16 -34.45
CA GLY A 635 -34.83 -32.41 -35.42
C GLY A 635 -33.33 -32.69 -35.38
N CYS A 636 -32.83 -33.52 -34.46
CA CYS A 636 -31.38 -33.71 -34.26
C CYS A 636 -30.83 -34.85 -35.13
N LEU A 637 -30.32 -34.52 -36.33
CA LEU A 637 -29.76 -35.50 -37.27
C LEU A 637 -28.67 -36.39 -36.67
N LEU A 638 -27.87 -35.87 -35.75
CA LEU A 638 -26.77 -36.60 -35.11
C LEU A 638 -27.27 -37.82 -34.30
N ILE A 639 -28.40 -37.68 -33.59
CA ILE A 639 -29.01 -38.78 -32.82
C ILE A 639 -29.63 -39.81 -33.77
N TRP A 640 -30.33 -39.36 -34.81
CA TRP A 640 -30.94 -40.27 -35.78
C TRP A 640 -29.92 -41.04 -36.60
N ASN A 641 -28.81 -40.40 -36.98
CA ASN A 641 -27.66 -41.05 -37.63
C ASN A 641 -27.08 -42.16 -36.73
N ALA A 642 -26.96 -41.90 -35.41
CA ALA A 642 -26.50 -42.90 -34.45
C ALA A 642 -27.52 -44.06 -34.26
N LEU A 643 -28.83 -43.79 -34.29
CA LEU A 643 -29.88 -44.82 -34.26
C LEU A 643 -29.89 -45.68 -35.53
N ILE A 644 -29.77 -45.05 -36.69
CA ILE A 644 -29.66 -45.72 -37.99
C ILE A 644 -28.44 -46.65 -37.97
N GLU A 645 -27.29 -46.13 -37.54
CA GLU A 645 -26.07 -46.91 -37.44
C GLU A 645 -26.22 -48.08 -36.46
N MET A 646 -26.84 -47.87 -35.29
CA MET A 646 -27.09 -48.92 -34.30
C MET A 646 -27.95 -50.05 -34.91
N TYR A 647 -29.12 -49.73 -35.48
CA TYR A 647 -29.99 -50.76 -36.09
C TYR A 647 -29.36 -51.42 -37.31
N ALA A 648 -28.61 -50.67 -38.13
CA ALA A 648 -27.94 -51.21 -39.30
C ALA A 648 -26.79 -52.15 -38.91
N ARG A 649 -26.06 -51.89 -37.82
CA ARG A 649 -24.98 -52.78 -37.38
C ARG A 649 -25.49 -53.96 -36.54
N SER A 650 -26.63 -53.84 -35.86
CA SER A 650 -27.29 -54.95 -35.13
C SER A 650 -28.05 -55.94 -36.03
N GLY A 651 -27.86 -55.93 -37.35
CA GLY A 651 -28.55 -56.85 -38.27
C GLY A 651 -30.03 -56.53 -38.49
N LYS A 652 -30.52 -55.34 -38.11
CA LYS A 652 -31.91 -54.90 -38.32
C LYS A 652 -32.00 -53.87 -39.46
N GLY A 653 -31.38 -54.19 -40.60
CA GLY A 653 -31.38 -53.35 -41.81
C GLY A 653 -32.74 -52.78 -42.23
N PRO A 654 -33.86 -53.54 -42.18
CA PRO A 654 -35.18 -53.00 -42.52
C PRO A 654 -35.67 -51.90 -41.56
N VAL A 655 -35.32 -51.96 -40.28
CA VAL A 655 -35.67 -50.93 -39.29
C VAL A 655 -34.82 -49.69 -39.52
N ALA A 656 -33.52 -49.86 -39.76
CA ALA A 656 -32.62 -48.77 -40.13
C ALA A 656 -33.10 -48.03 -41.39
N ARG A 657 -33.56 -48.77 -42.41
CA ARG A 657 -34.12 -48.18 -43.64
C ARG A 657 -35.39 -47.37 -43.38
N ARG A 658 -36.30 -47.86 -42.52
CA ARG A 658 -37.50 -47.09 -42.14
C ARG A 658 -37.13 -45.78 -41.43
N LEU A 659 -36.14 -45.80 -40.55
CA LEU A 659 -35.65 -44.59 -39.88
C LEU A 659 -35.00 -43.63 -40.88
N PHE A 660 -34.22 -44.15 -41.83
CA PHE A 660 -33.63 -43.37 -42.91
C PHE A 660 -34.71 -42.69 -43.79
N ASP A 661 -35.76 -43.42 -44.15
CA ASP A 661 -36.84 -42.91 -44.98
C ASP A 661 -37.70 -41.87 -44.23
N LEU A 662 -37.76 -41.95 -42.88
CA LEU A 662 -38.47 -41.00 -42.01
C LEU A 662 -37.77 -39.63 -41.88
N LEU A 663 -36.49 -39.52 -42.24
CA LEU A 663 -35.75 -38.26 -42.15
C LEU A 663 -36.06 -37.31 -43.31
N ASP A 664 -36.54 -36.10 -42.98
CA ASP A 664 -36.81 -35.02 -43.95
C ASP A 664 -35.52 -34.43 -44.58
N LYS A 665 -34.41 -34.44 -43.83
CA LYS A 665 -33.09 -33.98 -44.28
C LYS A 665 -32.07 -35.06 -43.99
N ARG A 666 -31.18 -35.33 -44.95
CA ARG A 666 -30.13 -36.35 -44.85
C ARG A 666 -28.79 -35.70 -45.17
N ASP A 667 -27.79 -35.92 -44.34
CA ASP A 667 -26.44 -35.43 -44.56
C ASP A 667 -25.52 -36.56 -45.04
N ALA A 668 -24.26 -36.24 -45.36
CA ALA A 668 -23.29 -37.25 -45.80
C ALA A 668 -23.15 -38.38 -44.76
N VAL A 669 -23.21 -38.05 -43.46
CA VAL A 669 -23.10 -39.02 -42.36
C VAL A 669 -24.28 -39.99 -42.36
N THR A 670 -25.51 -39.55 -42.64
CA THR A 670 -26.69 -40.41 -42.75
C THR A 670 -26.49 -41.50 -43.81
N TYR A 671 -25.99 -41.12 -44.99
CA TYR A 671 -25.69 -42.07 -46.08
C TYR A 671 -24.52 -42.99 -45.72
N THR A 672 -23.45 -42.46 -45.14
CA THR A 672 -22.30 -43.25 -44.65
C THR A 672 -22.73 -44.33 -43.67
N SER A 673 -23.57 -44.00 -42.68
CA SER A 673 -24.07 -44.97 -41.70
C SER A 673 -24.86 -46.11 -42.34
N MET A 674 -25.71 -45.81 -43.34
CA MET A 674 -26.48 -46.83 -44.07
C MET A 674 -25.60 -47.71 -44.98
N VAL A 675 -24.68 -47.09 -45.74
CA VAL A 675 -23.76 -47.80 -46.63
C VAL A 675 -22.84 -48.73 -45.82
N ALA A 676 -22.26 -48.21 -44.73
CA ALA A 676 -21.43 -49.00 -43.83
C ALA A 676 -22.21 -50.15 -43.19
N GLY A 677 -23.45 -49.89 -42.75
CA GLY A 677 -24.33 -50.90 -42.16
C GLY A 677 -24.66 -52.05 -43.12
N TYR A 678 -25.07 -51.76 -44.36
CA TYR A 678 -25.31 -52.80 -45.37
C TYR A 678 -24.02 -53.50 -45.81
N GLY A 679 -22.91 -52.77 -45.90
CA GLY A 679 -21.61 -53.34 -46.22
C GLY A 679 -21.14 -54.39 -45.19
N MET A 680 -21.34 -54.12 -43.90
CA MET A 680 -21.02 -55.07 -42.83
C MET A 680 -21.93 -56.30 -42.79
N GLN A 681 -23.18 -56.16 -43.24
CA GLN A 681 -24.10 -57.28 -43.39
C GLN A 681 -23.82 -58.14 -44.64
N GLY A 682 -22.94 -57.67 -45.54
CA GLY A 682 -22.66 -58.32 -46.83
C GLY A 682 -23.68 -58.02 -47.93
N ASP A 683 -24.63 -57.12 -47.67
CA ASP A 683 -25.70 -56.72 -48.61
C ASP A 683 -25.24 -55.61 -49.57
N VAL A 684 -24.21 -55.89 -50.38
CA VAL A 684 -23.61 -54.89 -51.29
C VAL A 684 -24.60 -54.24 -52.24
N LYS A 685 -25.60 -54.99 -52.74
CA LYS A 685 -26.60 -54.44 -53.68
C LYS A 685 -27.38 -53.29 -53.05
N LEU A 686 -27.72 -53.39 -51.77
CA LEU A 686 -28.42 -52.34 -51.03
C LEU A 686 -27.47 -51.18 -50.69
N ALA A 687 -26.21 -51.48 -50.34
CA ALA A 687 -25.18 -50.47 -50.12
C ALA A 687 -24.94 -49.59 -51.36
N ILE A 688 -24.80 -50.20 -52.55
CA ILE A 688 -24.65 -49.48 -53.82
C ILE A 688 -25.89 -48.64 -54.11
N LYS A 689 -27.09 -49.20 -53.93
CA LYS A 689 -28.34 -48.47 -54.18
C LYS A 689 -28.45 -47.20 -53.33
N VAL A 690 -28.03 -47.27 -52.06
CA VAL A 690 -27.99 -46.11 -51.15
C VAL A 690 -26.91 -45.12 -51.55
N PHE A 691 -25.72 -45.59 -51.98
CA PHE A 691 -24.65 -44.71 -52.46
C PHE A 691 -25.04 -43.95 -53.74
N GLU A 692 -25.73 -44.60 -54.68
CA GLU A 692 -26.28 -43.91 -55.84
C GLU A 692 -27.38 -42.92 -55.46
N GLU A 693 -28.21 -43.24 -54.45
CA GLU A 693 -29.22 -42.32 -53.90
C GLU A 693 -28.56 -41.06 -53.31
N MET A 694 -27.38 -41.17 -52.70
CA MET A 694 -26.57 -40.04 -52.22
C MET A 694 -26.11 -39.13 -53.37
N ILE A 695 -25.56 -39.73 -54.43
CA ILE A 695 -25.10 -38.98 -55.62
C ILE A 695 -26.27 -38.29 -56.31
N ARG A 696 -27.42 -38.97 -56.44
CA ARG A 696 -28.65 -38.40 -57.01
C ARG A 696 -29.23 -37.25 -56.16
N SER A 697 -28.94 -37.24 -54.87
CA SER A 697 -29.36 -36.17 -53.94
C SER A 697 -28.37 -34.99 -53.88
N GLU A 698 -27.38 -34.94 -54.79
CA GLU A 698 -26.33 -33.90 -54.86
C GLU A 698 -25.47 -33.76 -53.58
N ILE A 699 -25.45 -34.79 -52.72
CA ILE A 699 -24.60 -34.79 -51.53
C ILE A 699 -23.24 -35.36 -51.92
N LYS A 700 -22.20 -34.52 -51.82
CA LYS A 700 -20.84 -34.90 -52.20
C LYS A 700 -20.32 -36.05 -51.30
N PRO A 701 -19.86 -37.17 -51.89
CA PRO A 701 -19.20 -38.24 -51.14
C PRO A 701 -17.98 -37.72 -50.39
N ASP A 702 -17.89 -38.03 -49.09
CA ASP A 702 -16.71 -37.79 -48.27
C ASP A 702 -15.77 -39.01 -48.28
N HIS A 703 -14.58 -38.86 -47.71
CA HIS A 703 -13.62 -39.96 -47.63
C HIS A 703 -14.17 -41.14 -46.80
N MET A 704 -15.08 -40.90 -45.85
CA MET A 704 -15.65 -41.93 -44.98
C MET A 704 -16.62 -42.84 -45.72
N VAL A 705 -17.53 -42.29 -46.53
CA VAL A 705 -18.46 -43.09 -47.35
C VAL A 705 -17.69 -43.87 -48.41
N MET A 706 -16.62 -43.29 -48.96
CA MET A 706 -15.75 -43.97 -49.93
C MET A 706 -15.07 -45.19 -49.31
N ILE A 707 -14.58 -45.09 -48.07
CA ILE A 707 -14.04 -46.24 -47.34
C ILE A 707 -15.14 -47.28 -47.09
N ALA A 708 -16.33 -46.84 -46.66
CA ALA A 708 -17.44 -47.74 -46.34
C ALA A 708 -17.92 -48.54 -47.57
N ILE A 709 -18.06 -47.91 -48.74
CA ILE A 709 -18.51 -48.59 -49.95
C ILE A 709 -17.43 -49.55 -50.48
N LEU A 710 -16.15 -49.18 -50.41
CA LEU A 710 -15.04 -50.08 -50.79
C LEU A 710 -14.96 -51.29 -49.87
N SER A 711 -15.18 -51.09 -48.56
CA SER A 711 -15.29 -52.17 -47.60
C SER A 711 -16.44 -53.12 -47.96
N ALA A 712 -17.60 -52.58 -48.34
CA ALA A 712 -18.72 -53.38 -48.83
C ALA A 712 -18.32 -54.22 -50.07
N TYR A 713 -17.73 -53.60 -51.10
CA TYR A 713 -17.25 -54.31 -52.29
C TYR A 713 -16.25 -55.44 -51.96
N ASN A 714 -15.36 -55.20 -50.99
CA ASN A 714 -14.41 -56.20 -50.51
C ASN A 714 -15.13 -57.38 -49.83
N HIS A 715 -16.07 -57.10 -48.91
CA HIS A 715 -16.83 -58.13 -48.21
C HIS A 715 -17.69 -59.01 -49.13
N SER A 716 -18.12 -58.49 -50.29
CA SER A 716 -18.85 -59.27 -51.30
C SER A 716 -18.00 -59.81 -52.45
N GLY A 717 -16.67 -59.67 -52.40
CA GLY A 717 -15.74 -60.19 -53.41
C GLY A 717 -15.78 -59.47 -54.77
N LEU A 718 -16.41 -58.30 -54.86
CA LEU A 718 -16.59 -57.51 -56.09
C LEU A 718 -15.48 -56.46 -56.26
N VAL A 719 -14.23 -56.88 -56.12
CA VAL A 719 -13.05 -56.00 -56.02
C VAL A 719 -12.83 -55.14 -57.28
N ALA A 720 -13.03 -55.71 -58.48
CA ALA A 720 -12.82 -54.98 -59.74
C ALA A 720 -13.78 -53.78 -59.91
N GLN A 721 -15.02 -53.90 -59.42
CA GLN A 721 -16.00 -52.80 -59.45
C GLN A 721 -15.66 -51.72 -58.42
N GLY A 722 -15.20 -52.13 -57.22
CA GLY A 722 -14.70 -51.20 -56.21
C GLY A 722 -13.48 -50.41 -56.69
N GLN A 723 -12.56 -51.04 -57.43
CA GLN A 723 -11.37 -50.39 -57.97
C GLN A 723 -11.71 -49.33 -59.04
N SER A 724 -12.65 -49.63 -59.95
CA SER A 724 -13.18 -48.65 -60.90
C SER A 724 -13.84 -47.45 -60.21
N LEU A 725 -14.65 -47.70 -59.18
CA LEU A 725 -15.29 -46.63 -58.39
C LEU A 725 -14.26 -45.73 -57.68
N PHE A 726 -13.19 -46.33 -57.15
CA PHE A 726 -12.09 -45.59 -56.51
C PHE A 726 -11.38 -44.67 -57.52
N GLU A 727 -11.11 -45.15 -58.73
CA GLU A 727 -10.46 -44.34 -59.76
C GLU A 727 -11.30 -43.14 -60.21
N VAL A 728 -12.63 -43.29 -60.28
CA VAL A 728 -13.56 -42.23 -60.69
C VAL A 728 -13.76 -41.18 -59.61
N HIS A 729 -13.95 -41.58 -58.34
CA HIS A 729 -14.37 -40.67 -57.28
C HIS A 729 -13.25 -40.26 -56.30
N ALA A 730 -12.25 -41.11 -56.04
CA ALA A 730 -11.21 -40.81 -55.04
C ALA A 730 -10.13 -39.85 -55.57
N LYS A 731 -9.77 -39.92 -56.86
CA LYS A 731 -8.79 -39.01 -57.49
C LYS A 731 -9.19 -37.53 -57.39
N HIS A 732 -10.48 -37.23 -57.40
CA HIS A 732 -11.01 -35.86 -57.29
C HIS A 732 -11.03 -35.32 -55.85
N LEU A 733 -11.04 -36.21 -54.84
CA LEU A 733 -11.06 -35.84 -53.43
C LEU A 733 -9.65 -35.62 -52.88
N TRP A 734 -8.67 -36.43 -53.29
CA TRP A 734 -7.30 -36.36 -52.79
C TRP A 734 -6.44 -35.24 -53.40
N ASN A 735 -6.82 -34.74 -54.59
CA ASN A 735 -6.11 -33.63 -55.24
C ASN A 735 -6.52 -32.23 -54.70
N ASN A 736 -7.46 -32.14 -53.77
CA ASN A 736 -8.03 -30.87 -53.26
C ASN A 736 -7.87 -30.66 -51.74
N SER A 737 -7.10 -31.50 -51.06
CA SER A 737 -6.69 -31.36 -49.65
C SER A 737 -5.21 -31.07 -49.56
#